data_AF-A0A177DVI8-F1
#
_entry.id   AF-A0A177DVI8-F1
#
_cell.length_a   1.000
_cell.length_b   1.000
_cell.length_c   1.000
_cell.angle_alpha   90.00
_cell.angle_beta   90.00
_cell.angle_gamma   90.00
#
_symmetry.space_group_name_H-M   'P 1'
#
loop_
_entity.id
_entity.type
_entity.pdbx_description
1 polymer ?
#
loop_
_entity_poly.entity_id
_entity_poly.type
_entity_poly.pdbx_seq_one_letter_code
_entity_poly.pdbx_strand_id
1 'polypeptide(L)'
;MGDSPSVTDLHKAIPLTVSYDSHYSNFTFDAGPVRVEARFFSPILPQDLCKSSVPLSYLEVAYITTDGTSHDVQLYSDVDTSWLADGNSTMRWSIDCPGESFDDHECPTKGTGTPETLYHWEAEILDQVSWSERGLRSEPYWGKLHYISSPRHATEFSFANGLAATTRKQFVRDGALDRSFDQDQPRRPGDRMPVFAYSHAFMASQSGSVLYTVGTTQEPAVHYRTAIGDVELQPWWMTNNCYFTINNMISKHYQDYTASAKEAKVWTMQLRHDVATYYARDRAKDDSTEISSMSEEESYYAILTLSTRQILAANVLTESADNATGATIFQKEISSDGKVNTVDVIYPALPFWLYANPELLRLLLKPIFEFQESGLYHEQYAMHDIGRFYPDAIGYFSSSIPGEWGEEAMPVEESANMIILAYSYFMATNNTEYLATHFDILKRWTVYVIEKSLYPEHQTTTDDFNDPIANNTNLAIKGIVAINCMGGIASALGDITLATRYVTLAYDYYELWAASSIDTTNTHTLLAYQLPNSYSILYNIYPALLFNLRSIPKSLFLMESAFYPTVAQEYGVPLDNRHLWTKSDWEMWAAATSLPQTRALFVKSLAKWINETVTDKALTDHYMTTGDGNYTDYPFIARPVVGGHFSLLAMGMFGRHGVPSERNYRER
;
A
#
# COMPACT_ATOMS: atom_id res chain seq x y z
N MET A 1 -1.59 9.79 -24.93
CA MET A 1 -1.04 11.06 -25.46
C MET A 1 -0.79 10.95 -26.98
N GLY A 2 -1.83 10.84 -27.82
CA GLY A 2 -1.68 10.38 -29.22
C GLY A 2 -1.97 11.37 -30.35
N ASP A 3 -2.51 12.57 -30.09
CA ASP A 3 -2.86 13.52 -31.15
C ASP A 3 -2.53 14.96 -30.74
N SER A 4 -1.26 15.35 -30.86
CA SER A 4 -0.85 16.77 -30.83
C SER A 4 -0.96 17.37 -32.23
N PRO A 5 -1.63 18.52 -32.43
CA PRO A 5 -1.74 19.15 -33.74
C PRO A 5 -0.39 19.69 -34.21
N SER A 6 -0.10 19.58 -35.51
CA SER A 6 1.00 20.32 -36.15
C SER A 6 0.62 21.80 -36.31
N VAL A 7 0.67 22.57 -35.22
CA VAL A 7 0.76 24.04 -35.29
C VAL A 7 2.25 24.37 -35.37
N THR A 8 2.66 25.12 -36.38
CA THR A 8 4.07 25.34 -36.76
C THR A 8 4.94 26.01 -35.68
N ASP A 9 4.34 26.52 -34.61
CA ASP A 9 5.01 27.26 -33.52
C ASP A 9 4.85 26.61 -32.13
N LEU A 10 4.37 25.35 -32.05
CA LEU A 10 4.37 24.61 -30.79
C LEU A 10 5.73 23.96 -30.55
N HIS A 11 6.38 24.37 -29.45
CA HIS A 11 7.60 23.75 -28.97
C HIS A 11 7.30 22.84 -27.79
N LYS A 12 7.92 21.66 -27.77
CA LYS A 12 7.86 20.77 -26.60
C LYS A 12 8.61 21.44 -25.45
N ALA A 13 8.01 21.42 -24.26
CA ALA A 13 8.71 21.77 -23.04
C ALA A 13 9.89 20.82 -22.82
N ILE A 14 10.97 21.32 -22.22
CA ILE A 14 12.19 20.57 -21.92
C ILE A 14 12.04 20.02 -20.50
N PRO A 15 11.93 18.69 -20.30
CA PRO A 15 11.92 18.11 -18.96
C PRO A 15 13.25 18.37 -18.26
N LEU A 16 13.20 18.66 -16.96
CA LEU A 16 14.38 18.94 -16.14
C LEU A 16 14.59 17.89 -15.07
N THR A 17 13.81 17.94 -13.99
CA THR A 17 13.96 17.06 -12.83
C THR A 17 12.68 16.34 -12.49
N VAL A 18 12.85 15.14 -11.95
CA VAL A 18 11.82 14.39 -11.23
C VAL A 18 12.30 14.23 -9.80
N SER A 19 11.44 14.52 -8.84
CA SER A 19 11.71 14.27 -7.42
C SER A 19 10.45 13.73 -6.75
N TYR A 20 10.62 12.85 -5.77
CA TYR A 20 9.50 12.29 -5.02
C TYR A 20 9.81 12.25 -3.53
N ASP A 21 8.75 12.21 -2.73
CA ASP A 21 8.77 11.82 -1.32
C ASP A 21 7.56 10.92 -1.01
N SER A 22 7.29 10.67 0.27
CA SER A 22 6.15 9.84 0.72
C SER A 22 4.76 10.37 0.32
N HIS A 23 4.64 11.57 -0.25
CA HIS A 23 3.36 12.20 -0.60
C HIS A 23 3.35 12.86 -1.98
N TYR A 24 4.50 13.34 -2.45
CA TYR A 24 4.66 14.11 -3.66
C TYR A 24 5.38 13.34 -4.76
N SER A 25 4.97 13.60 -6.00
CA SER A 25 5.77 13.34 -7.19
C SER A 25 5.80 14.62 -8.01
N ASN A 26 6.97 15.25 -8.10
CA ASN A 26 7.15 16.56 -8.70
C ASN A 26 7.93 16.43 -10.00
N PHE A 27 7.42 17.07 -11.05
CA PHE A 27 8.04 17.11 -12.36
C PHE A 27 8.25 18.56 -12.76
N THR A 28 9.47 18.91 -13.16
CA THR A 28 9.80 20.27 -13.61
C THR A 28 10.14 20.29 -15.10
N PHE A 29 9.72 21.36 -15.78
CA PHE A 29 9.89 21.55 -17.22
C PHE A 29 10.20 23.01 -17.52
N ASP A 30 11.03 23.28 -18.52
CA ASP A 30 11.17 24.60 -19.12
C ASP A 30 10.28 24.71 -20.38
N ALA A 31 9.36 25.66 -20.37
CA ALA A 31 8.48 26.02 -21.48
C ALA A 31 8.79 27.46 -21.92
N GLY A 32 9.77 27.61 -22.82
CA GLY A 32 10.26 28.93 -23.23
C GLY A 32 10.88 29.69 -22.04
N PRO A 33 10.48 30.95 -21.76
CA PRO A 33 11.00 31.74 -20.64
C PRO A 33 10.39 31.37 -19.29
N VAL A 34 9.58 30.31 -19.21
CA VAL A 34 8.85 29.90 -18.01
C VAL A 34 9.28 28.51 -17.54
N ARG A 35 9.52 28.35 -16.25
CA ARG A 35 9.69 27.05 -15.59
C ARG A 35 8.37 26.62 -14.97
N VAL A 36 7.88 25.46 -15.36
CA VAL A 36 6.65 24.85 -14.86
C VAL A 36 6.99 23.70 -13.92
N GLU A 37 6.27 23.58 -12.82
CA GLU A 37 6.35 22.48 -11.88
C GLU A 37 4.95 21.87 -11.72
N ALA A 38 4.82 20.58 -12.04
CA ALA A 38 3.62 19.79 -11.78
C ALA A 38 3.85 18.93 -10.54
N ARG A 39 3.11 19.20 -9.46
CA ARG A 39 3.19 18.52 -8.18
C ARG A 39 1.97 17.64 -7.96
N PHE A 40 2.14 16.34 -8.14
CA PHE A 40 1.13 15.35 -7.78
C PHE A 40 1.22 15.09 -6.29
N PHE A 41 0.12 15.28 -5.56
CA PHE A 41 0.09 15.17 -4.10
C PHE A 41 -1.07 14.28 -3.67
N SER A 42 -0.74 13.17 -3.02
CA SER A 42 -1.72 12.35 -2.28
C SER A 42 -1.29 12.31 -0.82
N PRO A 43 -1.97 13.05 0.07
CA PRO A 43 -1.59 13.09 1.47
C PRO A 43 -1.71 11.70 2.11
N ILE A 44 -0.69 11.33 2.91
CA ILE A 44 -0.67 10.08 3.67
C ILE A 44 -0.79 10.49 5.13
N LEU A 45 -1.97 10.30 5.70
CA LEU A 45 -2.31 10.85 7.02
C LEU A 45 -2.88 9.75 7.93
N PRO A 46 -2.08 8.73 8.31
CA PRO A 46 -2.56 7.52 9.02
C PRO A 46 -3.31 7.79 10.34
N GLN A 47 -3.19 8.99 10.88
CA GLN A 47 -3.79 9.43 12.14
C GLN A 47 -5.17 10.09 11.96
N ASP A 48 -5.53 10.51 10.74
CA ASP A 48 -6.82 11.14 10.43
C ASP A 48 -7.60 10.23 9.47
N LEU A 49 -8.57 9.49 10.01
CA LEU A 49 -9.38 8.55 9.23
C LEU A 49 -10.27 9.26 8.21
N CYS A 50 -10.76 10.46 8.50
CA CYS A 50 -11.62 11.20 7.57
C CYS A 50 -10.81 11.65 6.35
N LYS A 51 -9.63 12.24 6.56
CA LYS A 51 -8.77 12.62 5.43
C LYS A 51 -8.25 11.40 4.68
N SER A 52 -7.91 10.32 5.39
CA SER A 52 -7.42 9.07 4.79
C SER A 52 -8.48 8.33 3.97
N SER A 53 -9.77 8.54 4.25
CA SER A 53 -10.85 7.90 3.49
C SER A 53 -11.24 8.65 2.23
N VAL A 54 -10.69 9.84 1.96
CA VAL A 54 -10.99 10.62 0.75
C VAL A 54 -10.28 10.00 -0.46
N PRO A 55 -11.01 9.51 -1.49
CA PRO A 55 -10.41 8.87 -2.66
C PRO A 55 -10.07 9.90 -3.76
N LEU A 56 -9.60 11.08 -3.35
CA LEU A 56 -9.19 12.18 -4.24
C LEU A 56 -7.73 12.54 -4.01
N SER A 57 -7.06 12.96 -5.08
CA SER A 57 -5.67 13.45 -5.05
C SER A 57 -5.56 14.81 -5.71
N TYR A 58 -4.51 15.56 -5.34
CA TYR A 58 -4.27 16.89 -5.87
C TYR A 58 -3.24 16.88 -6.99
N LEU A 59 -3.39 17.83 -7.90
CA LEU A 59 -2.35 18.28 -8.83
C LEU A 59 -2.22 19.79 -8.68
N GLU A 60 -1.08 20.27 -8.17
CA GLU A 60 -0.73 21.69 -8.26
C GLU A 60 0.18 21.89 -9.47
N VAL A 61 -0.21 22.77 -10.39
CA VAL A 61 0.66 23.22 -11.48
C VAL A 61 1.07 24.65 -11.20
N ALA A 62 2.35 24.85 -10.92
CA ALA A 62 2.92 26.17 -10.65
C ALA A 62 3.91 26.56 -11.75
N TYR A 63 4.12 27.85 -11.93
CA TYR A 63 5.16 28.35 -12.81
C TYR A 63 5.87 29.58 -12.24
N ILE A 64 7.11 29.77 -12.67
CA ILE A 64 7.90 30.98 -12.46
C ILE A 64 8.60 31.38 -13.77
N THR A 65 8.76 32.67 -13.97
CA THR A 65 9.55 33.21 -15.09
C THR A 65 11.04 33.07 -14.81
N THR A 66 11.83 32.78 -15.85
CA THR A 66 13.27 32.50 -15.73
C THR A 66 14.15 33.65 -16.20
N ASP A 67 13.57 34.62 -16.92
CA ASP A 67 14.25 35.82 -17.43
C ASP A 67 13.99 37.08 -16.60
N GLY A 68 13.20 36.97 -15.53
CA GLY A 68 12.85 38.08 -14.63
C GLY A 68 11.82 39.06 -15.21
N THR A 69 11.22 38.76 -16.36
CA THR A 69 10.17 39.58 -16.98
C THR A 69 8.80 38.93 -16.83
N SER A 70 7.75 39.75 -16.90
CA SER A 70 6.37 39.26 -16.88
C SER A 70 5.98 38.66 -18.23
N HIS A 71 5.30 37.52 -18.21
CA HIS A 71 4.79 36.83 -19.40
C HIS A 71 3.29 36.56 -19.28
N ASP A 72 2.64 36.36 -20.43
CA ASP A 72 1.29 35.82 -20.48
C ASP A 72 1.37 34.29 -20.45
N VAL A 73 0.78 33.67 -19.43
CA VAL A 73 0.87 32.23 -19.20
C VAL A 73 -0.52 31.64 -19.08
N GLN A 74 -0.80 30.60 -19.86
CA GLN A 74 -2.05 29.84 -19.78
C GLN A 74 -1.74 28.39 -19.40
N LEU A 75 -2.45 27.88 -18.38
CA LEU A 75 -2.35 26.50 -17.91
C LEU A 75 -3.64 25.76 -18.27
N TYR A 76 -3.49 24.63 -18.95
CA TYR A 76 -4.59 23.75 -19.38
C TYR A 76 -4.41 22.36 -18.81
N SER A 77 -5.49 21.77 -18.32
CA SER A 77 -5.52 20.38 -17.85
C SER A 77 -6.87 19.74 -18.15
N ASP A 78 -6.85 18.52 -18.67
CA ASP A 78 -8.03 17.72 -18.96
C ASP A 78 -7.92 16.29 -18.41
N VAL A 79 -9.07 15.67 -18.15
CA VAL A 79 -9.20 14.24 -17.86
C VAL A 79 -10.30 13.65 -18.74
N ASP A 80 -10.35 12.32 -18.84
CA ASP A 80 -11.41 11.62 -19.56
C ASP A 80 -11.93 10.43 -18.75
N THR A 81 -12.95 9.76 -19.28
CA THR A 81 -13.63 8.64 -18.62
C THR A 81 -12.79 7.37 -18.53
N SER A 82 -11.59 7.30 -19.15
CA SER A 82 -10.69 6.14 -19.01
C SER A 82 -10.09 6.00 -17.62
N TRP A 83 -10.19 7.03 -16.79
CA TRP A 83 -9.82 7.01 -15.37
C TRP A 83 -10.86 6.30 -14.50
N LEU A 84 -12.08 6.10 -15.01
CA LEU A 84 -13.18 5.46 -14.30
C LEU A 84 -13.44 4.02 -14.77
N ALA A 85 -13.32 3.74 -16.08
CA ALA A 85 -13.54 2.41 -16.63
C ALA A 85 -12.65 2.11 -17.84
N ASP A 86 -12.51 0.82 -18.16
CA ASP A 86 -11.73 0.26 -19.27
C ASP A 86 -12.24 0.61 -20.68
N GLY A 87 -13.24 1.49 -20.78
CA GLY A 87 -13.89 1.80 -22.04
C GLY A 87 -14.78 0.67 -22.54
N ASN A 88 -15.46 -0.08 -21.66
CA ASN A 88 -16.60 -0.93 -22.01
C ASN A 88 -17.95 -0.47 -21.42
N SER A 89 -17.94 0.61 -20.63
CA SER A 89 -19.12 1.15 -19.92
C SER A 89 -19.75 2.37 -20.59
N THR A 90 -21.08 2.42 -20.62
CA THR A 90 -21.83 3.59 -21.06
C THR A 90 -21.69 4.71 -20.02
N MET A 91 -21.35 5.91 -20.47
CA MET A 91 -21.04 7.03 -19.59
C MET A 91 -22.06 8.16 -19.71
N ARG A 92 -22.34 8.80 -18.58
CA ARG A 92 -23.03 10.08 -18.45
C ARG A 92 -22.11 11.06 -17.71
N TRP A 93 -22.20 12.35 -18.01
CA TRP A 93 -21.42 13.40 -17.37
C TRP A 93 -22.21 14.67 -17.11
N SER A 94 -21.78 15.40 -16.10
CA SER A 94 -22.36 16.68 -15.70
C SER A 94 -21.26 17.61 -15.20
N ILE A 95 -21.63 18.87 -15.00
CA ILE A 95 -20.82 19.85 -14.28
C ILE A 95 -21.68 20.51 -13.21
N ASP A 96 -21.13 20.63 -12.00
CA ASP A 96 -21.67 21.47 -10.94
C ASP A 96 -20.89 22.80 -10.86
N CYS A 97 -21.64 23.91 -10.85
CA CYS A 97 -21.14 25.28 -10.76
C CYS A 97 -21.99 26.07 -9.74
N PRO A 98 -21.43 26.54 -8.62
CA PRO A 98 -22.16 27.36 -7.65
C PRO A 98 -22.56 28.73 -8.23
N GLY A 99 -23.84 29.14 -8.15
CA GLY A 99 -24.19 30.55 -8.36
C GLY A 99 -25.55 31.03 -8.91
N GLU A 100 -26.61 30.22 -9.06
CA GLU A 100 -28.06 30.59 -9.02
C GLU A 100 -28.96 29.47 -9.60
N SER A 101 -30.28 29.59 -9.44
CA SER A 101 -31.31 28.54 -9.50
C SER A 101 -31.26 27.54 -10.67
N PHE A 102 -31.48 26.27 -10.28
CA PHE A 102 -31.55 25.00 -11.01
C PHE A 102 -32.60 24.88 -12.15
N ASP A 103 -33.03 25.95 -12.80
CA ASP A 103 -34.11 25.86 -13.80
C ASP A 103 -33.65 25.58 -15.24
N ASP A 104 -32.37 25.79 -15.63
CA ASP A 104 -31.98 25.76 -17.06
C ASP A 104 -30.71 24.99 -17.47
N HIS A 105 -30.10 24.12 -16.63
CA HIS A 105 -28.95 23.28 -17.03
C HIS A 105 -27.71 24.02 -17.62
N GLU A 106 -27.66 25.36 -17.57
CA GLU A 106 -26.53 26.15 -18.07
C GLU A 106 -25.71 26.68 -16.88
N CYS A 107 -24.50 26.15 -16.69
CA CYS A 107 -23.49 26.91 -15.94
C CYS A 107 -23.33 28.28 -16.63
N PRO A 108 -23.21 29.39 -15.87
CA PRO A 108 -23.06 30.70 -16.47
C PRO A 108 -21.95 30.69 -17.52
N THR A 109 -22.23 31.27 -18.69
CA THR A 109 -21.33 31.39 -19.86
C THR A 109 -20.06 32.21 -19.60
N LYS A 110 -19.78 32.57 -18.34
CA LYS A 110 -18.53 33.16 -17.87
C LYS A 110 -18.11 32.45 -16.59
N GLY A 111 -16.81 32.20 -16.43
CA GLY A 111 -16.21 31.83 -15.15
C GLY A 111 -16.27 33.01 -14.16
N THR A 112 -17.48 33.44 -13.77
CA THR A 112 -17.75 34.61 -12.92
C THR A 112 -17.80 34.28 -11.43
N GLY A 113 -17.41 33.06 -11.05
CA GLY A 113 -17.23 32.69 -9.66
C GLY A 113 -16.15 33.52 -8.97
N THR A 114 -16.18 33.54 -7.64
CA THR A 114 -15.05 34.06 -6.86
C THR A 114 -13.84 33.12 -7.02
N PRO A 115 -12.62 33.54 -6.63
CA PRO A 115 -11.45 32.66 -6.59
C PRO A 115 -11.67 31.29 -5.93
N GLU A 116 -12.62 31.21 -5.00
CA GLU A 116 -13.00 30.04 -4.21
C GLU A 116 -14.16 29.22 -4.81
N THR A 117 -14.84 29.71 -5.85
CA THR A 117 -15.94 28.97 -6.50
C THR A 117 -15.39 27.69 -7.15
N LEU A 118 -15.87 26.54 -6.67
CA LEU A 118 -15.48 25.23 -7.18
C LEU A 118 -16.31 24.88 -8.42
N TYR A 119 -15.65 24.50 -9.50
CA TYR A 119 -16.27 23.88 -10.66
C TYR A 119 -15.95 22.40 -10.59
N HIS A 120 -16.96 21.54 -10.73
CA HIS A 120 -16.82 20.09 -10.55
C HIS A 120 -17.39 19.35 -11.76
N TRP A 121 -16.51 18.76 -12.56
CA TRP A 121 -16.90 17.76 -13.55
C TRP A 121 -17.15 16.42 -12.88
N GLU A 122 -18.31 15.83 -13.14
CA GLU A 122 -18.66 14.47 -12.73
C GLU A 122 -18.89 13.60 -13.97
N ALA A 123 -18.38 12.38 -13.96
CA ALA A 123 -18.76 11.36 -14.91
C ALA A 123 -19.11 10.07 -14.17
N GLU A 124 -20.12 9.35 -14.65
CA GLU A 124 -20.62 8.13 -14.02
C GLU A 124 -20.85 7.02 -15.05
N ILE A 125 -20.61 5.79 -14.62
CA ILE A 125 -21.00 4.59 -15.34
C ILE A 125 -22.53 4.45 -15.24
N LEU A 126 -23.24 4.17 -16.34
CA LEU A 126 -24.69 3.93 -16.31
C LEU A 126 -25.05 2.46 -16.16
N ASP A 127 -24.27 1.57 -16.77
CA ASP A 127 -24.42 0.12 -16.68
C ASP A 127 -23.60 -0.44 -15.51
N GLN A 128 -23.80 0.14 -14.31
CA GLN A 128 -23.05 -0.24 -13.11
C GLN A 128 -23.38 -1.67 -12.69
N VAL A 129 -22.34 -2.41 -12.29
CA VAL A 129 -22.48 -3.66 -11.54
C VAL A 129 -21.67 -3.51 -10.26
N SER A 130 -22.37 -3.20 -9.17
CA SER A 130 -21.77 -3.01 -7.86
C SER A 130 -20.96 -4.24 -7.43
N TRP A 131 -19.86 -3.99 -6.73
CA TRP A 131 -18.96 -5.00 -6.17
C TRP A 131 -18.32 -5.94 -7.20
N SER A 132 -18.23 -5.51 -8.44
CA SER A 132 -17.57 -6.28 -9.50
C SER A 132 -16.47 -5.49 -10.18
N GLU A 133 -15.38 -6.18 -10.48
CA GLU A 133 -14.28 -5.64 -11.27
C GLU A 133 -14.31 -6.19 -12.70
N ARG A 134 -13.82 -5.40 -13.65
CA ARG A 134 -13.78 -5.78 -15.07
C ARG A 134 -12.43 -5.44 -15.69
N GLY A 135 -12.12 -6.12 -16.79
CA GLY A 135 -10.99 -5.77 -17.65
C GLY A 135 -9.67 -6.36 -17.18
N LEU A 136 -8.62 -6.11 -17.97
CA LEU A 136 -7.26 -6.57 -17.66
C LEU A 136 -6.59 -5.77 -16.53
N ARG A 137 -7.18 -4.64 -16.12
CA ARG A 137 -6.67 -3.81 -15.01
C ARG A 137 -7.52 -3.94 -13.74
N SER A 138 -8.50 -4.86 -13.73
CA SER A 138 -9.40 -5.13 -12.61
C SER A 138 -10.02 -3.85 -12.04
N GLU A 139 -10.56 -3.00 -12.92
CA GLU A 139 -11.18 -1.74 -12.51
C GLU A 139 -12.58 -1.95 -11.94
N PRO A 140 -13.02 -1.16 -10.95
CA PRO A 140 -14.39 -1.19 -10.47
C PRO A 140 -15.39 -0.94 -11.61
N TYR A 141 -16.42 -1.78 -11.69
CA TYR A 141 -17.48 -1.64 -12.69
C TYR A 141 -18.66 -0.78 -12.20
N TRP A 142 -18.41 0.06 -11.19
CA TRP A 142 -19.35 1.05 -10.66
C TRP A 142 -18.60 2.24 -10.07
N GLY A 143 -19.32 3.32 -9.83
CA GLY A 143 -18.76 4.54 -9.26
C GLY A 143 -18.72 5.73 -10.21
N LYS A 144 -18.05 6.78 -9.75
CA LYS A 144 -18.03 8.11 -10.38
C LYS A 144 -16.63 8.69 -10.43
N LEU A 145 -16.32 9.44 -11.47
CA LEU A 145 -15.14 10.29 -11.61
C LEU A 145 -15.47 11.70 -11.13
N HIS A 146 -14.55 12.29 -10.40
CA HIS A 146 -14.64 13.67 -9.93
C HIS A 146 -13.39 14.42 -10.38
N TYR A 147 -13.57 15.55 -11.06
CA TYR A 147 -12.48 16.46 -11.44
C TYR A 147 -12.86 17.90 -11.14
N ILE A 148 -12.13 18.55 -10.24
CA ILE A 148 -12.51 19.85 -9.67
C ILE A 148 -11.36 20.84 -9.77
N SER A 149 -11.71 22.09 -10.04
CA SER A 149 -10.81 23.25 -10.00
C SER A 149 -11.59 24.51 -9.61
N SER A 150 -10.88 25.58 -9.25
CA SER A 150 -11.46 26.92 -9.07
C SER A 150 -10.69 27.99 -9.86
N PRO A 151 -11.25 29.20 -10.05
CA PRO A 151 -10.54 30.29 -10.71
C PRO A 151 -9.24 30.69 -10.01
N ARG A 152 -9.17 30.57 -8.66
CA ARG A 152 -8.03 30.99 -7.83
C ARG A 152 -7.56 32.40 -8.21
N HIS A 153 -6.28 32.54 -8.57
CA HIS A 153 -5.64 33.81 -8.89
C HIS A 153 -5.52 34.06 -10.41
N ALA A 154 -6.19 33.25 -11.23
CA ALA A 154 -6.18 33.44 -12.67
C ALA A 154 -6.92 34.73 -13.05
N THR A 155 -6.38 35.46 -14.03
CA THR A 155 -7.04 36.62 -14.62
C THR A 155 -8.22 36.22 -15.49
N GLU A 156 -8.16 35.03 -16.10
CA GLU A 156 -9.28 34.41 -16.80
C GLU A 156 -9.36 32.93 -16.46
N PHE A 157 -10.58 32.45 -16.22
CA PHE A 157 -10.89 31.04 -16.00
C PHE A 157 -11.96 30.58 -16.98
N SER A 158 -11.71 29.46 -17.64
CA SER A 158 -12.64 28.83 -18.57
C SER A 158 -12.58 27.32 -18.46
N PHE A 159 -13.64 26.65 -18.88
CA PHE A 159 -13.81 25.21 -18.85
C PHE A 159 -14.57 24.81 -20.11
N ALA A 160 -14.48 23.55 -20.51
CA ALA A 160 -15.28 22.99 -21.60
C ALA A 160 -15.25 21.46 -21.50
N ASN A 161 -16.23 20.81 -22.10
CA ASN A 161 -16.12 19.40 -22.46
C ASN A 161 -16.42 19.18 -23.95
N GLY A 162 -15.79 18.16 -24.52
CA GLY A 162 -15.90 17.85 -25.94
C GLY A 162 -14.77 16.92 -26.40
N LEU A 163 -14.68 16.66 -27.71
CA LEU A 163 -13.63 15.80 -28.26
C LEU A 163 -12.23 16.34 -27.94
N ALA A 164 -11.36 15.48 -27.40
CA ALA A 164 -9.98 15.82 -26.99
C ALA A 164 -9.24 16.67 -28.04
N ALA A 165 -9.26 16.25 -29.31
CA ALA A 165 -8.57 16.95 -30.38
C ALA A 165 -9.15 18.34 -30.66
N THR A 166 -10.46 18.52 -30.57
CA THR A 166 -11.12 19.81 -30.80
C THR A 166 -10.86 20.75 -29.64
N THR A 167 -11.08 20.30 -28.40
CA THR A 167 -10.88 21.10 -27.19
C THR A 167 -9.43 21.54 -27.02
N ARG A 168 -8.46 20.64 -27.24
CA ARG A 168 -7.03 20.99 -27.16
C ARG A 168 -6.59 21.93 -28.29
N LYS A 169 -7.08 21.74 -29.53
CA LYS A 169 -6.81 22.68 -30.65
C LYS A 169 -7.37 24.07 -30.36
N GLN A 170 -8.55 24.12 -29.76
CA GLN A 170 -9.19 25.37 -29.41
C GLN A 170 -8.36 26.12 -28.37
N PHE A 171 -7.92 25.45 -27.30
CA PHE A 171 -7.01 26.03 -26.31
C PHE A 171 -5.71 26.54 -26.93
N VAL A 172 -5.06 25.76 -27.79
CA VAL A 172 -3.82 26.18 -28.49
C VAL A 172 -4.04 27.44 -29.33
N ARG A 173 -5.21 27.60 -29.94
CA ARG A 173 -5.53 28.76 -30.79
C ARG A 173 -5.86 30.01 -29.97
N ASP A 174 -6.65 29.85 -28.91
CA ASP A 174 -7.31 30.96 -28.22
C ASP A 174 -6.69 31.30 -26.86
N GLY A 175 -5.88 30.40 -26.28
CA GLY A 175 -5.41 30.50 -24.89
C GLY A 175 -6.52 30.31 -23.84
N ALA A 176 -7.73 29.98 -24.27
CA ALA A 176 -8.92 29.82 -23.44
C ALA A 176 -9.87 28.76 -24.02
N LEU A 177 -10.83 28.32 -23.22
CA LEU A 177 -11.90 27.40 -23.61
C LEU A 177 -13.20 28.14 -23.90
N ASP A 178 -13.98 27.63 -24.86
CA ASP A 178 -15.17 28.30 -25.41
C ASP A 178 -16.42 28.03 -24.57
N ARG A 179 -16.29 27.20 -23.53
CA ARG A 179 -17.39 26.77 -22.69
C ARG A 179 -18.38 25.88 -23.42
N SER A 180 -17.91 25.15 -24.44
CA SER A 180 -18.69 24.08 -25.05
C SER A 180 -19.10 23.07 -23.99
N PHE A 181 -20.38 22.71 -24.02
CA PHE A 181 -20.90 21.59 -23.25
C PHE A 181 -21.49 20.56 -24.20
N ASP A 182 -20.88 19.38 -24.23
CA ASP A 182 -21.29 18.27 -25.07
C ASP A 182 -22.52 17.57 -24.45
N GLN A 183 -23.70 17.89 -24.97
CA GLN A 183 -25.00 17.39 -24.50
C GLN A 183 -25.41 16.04 -25.13
N ASP A 184 -24.66 15.52 -26.10
CA ASP A 184 -24.99 14.26 -26.78
C ASP A 184 -24.67 13.05 -25.88
N GLN A 185 -25.44 12.85 -24.81
CA GLN A 185 -25.20 11.81 -23.82
C GLN A 185 -26.50 11.09 -23.41
N PRO A 186 -26.43 9.83 -22.91
CA PRO A 186 -25.22 9.04 -22.64
C PRO A 186 -24.56 8.47 -23.90
N ARG A 187 -23.26 8.14 -23.80
CA ARG A 187 -22.52 7.48 -24.90
C ARG A 187 -21.88 6.18 -24.46
N ARG A 188 -21.83 5.23 -25.41
CA ARG A 188 -21.03 4.02 -25.28
C ARG A 188 -19.55 4.34 -25.45
N PRO A 189 -18.65 3.51 -24.90
CA PRO A 189 -17.23 3.70 -25.09
C PRO A 189 -16.79 3.71 -26.55
N GLY A 190 -15.71 4.43 -26.83
CA GLY A 190 -15.15 4.57 -28.19
C GLY A 190 -15.97 5.46 -29.12
N ASP A 191 -17.24 5.75 -28.80
CA ASP A 191 -18.03 6.75 -29.51
C ASP A 191 -17.75 8.14 -28.95
N ARG A 192 -16.77 8.83 -29.55
CA ARG A 192 -16.54 10.26 -29.35
C ARG A 192 -16.46 10.68 -27.88
N MET A 193 -15.84 9.91 -26.98
CA MET A 193 -15.79 10.26 -25.55
C MET A 193 -15.21 11.67 -25.35
N PRO A 194 -15.87 12.55 -24.57
CA PRO A 194 -15.37 13.88 -24.31
C PRO A 194 -14.23 13.85 -23.29
N VAL A 195 -13.40 14.89 -23.33
CA VAL A 195 -12.54 15.27 -22.20
C VAL A 195 -13.26 16.32 -21.35
N PHE A 196 -12.90 16.39 -20.07
CA PHE A 196 -13.36 17.40 -19.11
C PHE A 196 -12.20 18.34 -18.81
N ALA A 197 -12.29 19.60 -19.24
CA ALA A 197 -11.14 20.49 -19.29
C ALA A 197 -11.33 21.78 -18.50
N TYR A 198 -10.22 22.28 -17.96
CA TYR A 198 -10.08 23.61 -17.36
C TYR A 198 -8.91 24.36 -18.01
N SER A 199 -9.03 25.69 -18.07
CA SER A 199 -8.00 26.61 -18.53
C SER A 199 -7.92 27.84 -17.63
N HIS A 200 -6.71 28.22 -17.26
CA HIS A 200 -6.40 29.33 -16.37
C HIS A 200 -5.37 30.24 -17.04
N ALA A 201 -5.72 31.50 -17.27
CA ALA A 201 -4.80 32.49 -17.81
C ALA A 201 -4.27 33.41 -16.70
N PHE A 202 -3.00 33.77 -16.82
CA PHE A 202 -2.31 34.75 -15.99
C PHE A 202 -1.64 35.76 -16.91
N MET A 203 -2.18 36.98 -16.97
CA MET A 203 -1.66 38.02 -17.86
C MET A 203 -0.57 38.85 -17.18
N ALA A 204 0.51 39.11 -17.91
CA ALA A 204 1.66 39.90 -17.46
C ALA A 204 2.17 39.51 -16.06
N SER A 205 2.33 38.20 -15.80
CA SER A 205 2.73 37.67 -14.50
C SER A 205 4.14 37.08 -14.51
N GLN A 206 4.81 37.14 -13.35
CA GLN A 206 6.10 36.50 -13.11
C GLN A 206 5.98 35.10 -12.50
N SER A 207 4.81 34.76 -11.95
CA SER A 207 4.53 33.47 -11.33
C SER A 207 3.03 33.23 -11.17
N GLY A 208 2.61 31.98 -11.13
CA GLY A 208 1.23 31.62 -10.84
C GLY A 208 1.11 30.14 -10.50
N SER A 209 -0.03 29.76 -9.95
CA SER A 209 -0.34 28.35 -9.71
C SER A 209 -1.83 28.07 -9.85
N VAL A 210 -2.13 26.81 -10.18
CA VAL A 210 -3.47 26.26 -10.28
C VAL A 210 -3.52 24.96 -9.49
N LEU A 211 -4.63 24.74 -8.79
CA LEU A 211 -4.90 23.50 -8.09
C LEU A 211 -6.04 22.76 -8.78
N TYR A 212 -5.78 21.50 -9.10
CA TYR A 212 -6.78 20.54 -9.53
C TYR A 212 -6.91 19.45 -8.47
N THR A 213 -8.09 18.85 -8.35
CA THR A 213 -8.27 17.59 -7.63
C THR A 213 -9.00 16.59 -8.51
N VAL A 214 -8.59 15.33 -8.46
CA VAL A 214 -9.13 14.24 -9.28
C VAL A 214 -9.22 12.96 -8.46
N GLY A 215 -10.23 12.14 -8.72
CA GLY A 215 -10.34 10.81 -8.15
C GLY A 215 -11.68 10.15 -8.46
N THR A 216 -11.88 8.96 -7.91
CA THR A 216 -13.10 8.18 -8.14
C THR A 216 -13.74 7.76 -6.83
N THR A 217 -15.07 7.72 -6.77
CA THR A 217 -15.81 7.18 -5.62
C THR A 217 -16.63 5.96 -5.98
N GLN A 218 -16.79 5.05 -5.02
CA GLN A 218 -17.65 3.87 -5.09
C GLN A 218 -18.65 3.94 -3.94
N GLU A 219 -19.94 3.89 -4.27
CA GLU A 219 -21.04 3.99 -3.31
C GLU A 219 -22.11 2.93 -3.67
N PRO A 220 -22.30 1.86 -2.86
CA PRO A 220 -21.52 1.46 -1.68
C PRO A 220 -20.07 1.05 -2.02
N ALA A 221 -19.21 0.98 -1.00
CA ALA A 221 -17.79 0.64 -1.16
C ALA A 221 -17.52 -0.88 -1.17
N VAL A 222 -18.13 -1.60 -0.23
CA VAL A 222 -17.85 -3.02 0.05
C VAL A 222 -19.16 -3.76 0.30
N HIS A 223 -19.26 -4.98 -0.21
CA HIS A 223 -20.30 -5.94 0.16
C HIS A 223 -19.72 -6.92 1.19
N TYR A 224 -20.35 -7.08 2.35
CA TYR A 224 -19.76 -7.80 3.48
C TYR A 224 -20.75 -8.75 4.15
N ARG A 225 -20.31 -9.99 4.42
CA ARG A 225 -21.10 -10.99 5.16
C ARG A 225 -20.89 -10.84 6.66
N THR A 226 -21.96 -10.53 7.38
CA THR A 226 -22.01 -10.60 8.84
C THR A 226 -22.62 -11.92 9.32
N ALA A 227 -22.57 -12.17 10.64
CA ALA A 227 -23.22 -13.33 11.28
C ALA A 227 -24.74 -13.45 11.01
N ILE A 228 -25.42 -12.34 10.69
CA ILE A 228 -26.88 -12.29 10.49
C ILE A 228 -27.29 -12.06 9.03
N GLY A 229 -26.34 -11.89 8.11
CA GLY A 229 -26.59 -11.68 6.69
C GLY A 229 -25.62 -10.70 6.03
N ASP A 230 -25.80 -10.52 4.73
CA ASP A 230 -25.05 -9.59 3.92
C ASP A 230 -25.46 -8.13 4.15
N VAL A 231 -24.49 -7.23 4.12
CA VAL A 231 -24.68 -5.78 4.20
C VAL A 231 -23.84 -5.06 3.15
N GLU A 232 -24.29 -3.87 2.76
CA GLU A 232 -23.55 -2.94 1.91
C GLU A 232 -22.96 -1.84 2.78
N LEU A 233 -21.64 -1.74 2.82
CA LEU A 233 -20.95 -0.76 3.66
C LEU A 233 -20.67 0.52 2.88
N GLN A 234 -21.05 1.65 3.46
CA GLN A 234 -20.73 2.96 2.90
C GLN A 234 -19.26 3.33 3.14
N PRO A 235 -18.62 4.08 2.22
CA PRO A 235 -17.32 4.67 2.47
C PRO A 235 -17.28 5.49 3.77
N TRP A 236 -16.17 5.42 4.50
CA TRP A 236 -16.03 6.11 5.79
C TRP A 236 -16.20 7.63 5.69
N TRP A 237 -15.81 8.23 4.56
CA TRP A 237 -15.96 9.66 4.32
C TRP A 237 -17.44 10.11 4.32
N MET A 238 -18.39 9.21 4.03
CA MET A 238 -19.84 9.47 4.04
C MET A 238 -20.47 9.43 5.44
N THR A 239 -19.72 9.03 6.46
CA THR A 239 -20.28 8.98 7.82
C THR A 239 -20.52 10.39 8.37
N ASN A 240 -21.46 10.49 9.32
CA ASN A 240 -21.73 11.75 10.05
C ASN A 240 -20.51 12.28 10.83
N ASN A 241 -19.51 11.43 11.08
CA ASN A 241 -18.27 11.78 11.76
C ASN A 241 -17.25 12.45 10.82
N CYS A 242 -17.46 12.39 9.50
CA CYS A 242 -16.58 12.97 8.49
C CYS A 242 -17.29 14.04 7.66
N TYR A 243 -17.60 13.76 6.39
CA TYR A 243 -18.09 14.78 5.46
C TYR A 243 -19.59 14.65 5.14
N PHE A 244 -20.16 13.47 5.35
CA PHE A 244 -21.57 13.12 5.13
C PHE A 244 -22.07 13.18 3.68
N THR A 245 -21.65 14.16 2.89
CA THR A 245 -22.03 14.31 1.47
C THR A 245 -20.81 14.51 0.59
N ILE A 246 -20.94 14.13 -0.69
CA ILE A 246 -19.89 14.32 -1.69
C ILE A 246 -19.50 15.80 -1.84
N ASN A 247 -20.48 16.71 -1.85
CA ASN A 247 -20.24 18.15 -1.98
C ASN A 247 -19.44 18.71 -0.79
N ASN A 248 -19.74 18.25 0.43
CA ASN A 248 -18.98 18.62 1.61
C ASN A 248 -17.55 18.04 1.56
N MET A 249 -17.41 16.78 1.13
CA MET A 249 -16.12 16.11 0.99
C MET A 249 -15.22 16.84 -0.01
N ILE A 250 -15.72 17.10 -1.22
CA ILE A 250 -15.00 17.84 -2.28
C ILE A 250 -14.61 19.24 -1.78
N SER A 251 -15.55 19.98 -1.19
CA SER A 251 -15.32 21.34 -0.72
C SER A 251 -14.24 21.38 0.37
N LYS A 252 -14.32 20.48 1.36
CA LYS A 252 -13.33 20.39 2.43
C LYS A 252 -11.98 19.91 1.91
N HIS A 253 -11.93 18.85 1.10
CA HIS A 253 -10.70 18.34 0.52
C HIS A 253 -9.98 19.43 -0.28
N TYR A 254 -10.67 20.14 -1.18
CA TYR A 254 -10.05 21.19 -1.99
C TYR A 254 -9.52 22.36 -1.15
N GLN A 255 -10.23 22.73 -0.08
CA GLN A 255 -9.80 23.78 0.85
C GLN A 255 -8.64 23.35 1.77
N ASP A 256 -8.54 22.04 2.08
CA ASP A 256 -7.56 21.50 3.03
C ASP A 256 -6.15 21.34 2.44
N TYR A 257 -5.95 21.57 1.14
CA TYR A 257 -4.65 21.39 0.45
C TYR A 257 -3.45 21.90 1.26
N THR A 258 -3.49 23.16 1.73
CA THR A 258 -2.37 23.76 2.49
C THR A 258 -2.16 23.10 3.86
N ALA A 259 -3.23 22.70 4.54
CA ALA A 259 -3.15 22.03 5.83
C ALA A 259 -2.63 20.60 5.69
N SER A 260 -3.19 19.85 4.74
CA SER A 260 -2.71 18.52 4.33
C SER A 260 -1.24 18.53 3.91
N ALA A 261 -0.81 19.52 3.12
CA ALA A 261 0.59 19.69 2.73
C ALA A 261 1.53 19.93 3.93
N LYS A 262 1.06 20.67 4.93
CA LYS A 262 1.80 20.90 6.18
C LYS A 262 1.92 19.62 7.02
N GLU A 263 0.85 18.86 7.14
CA GLU A 263 0.85 17.56 7.85
C GLU A 263 1.74 16.54 7.15
N ALA A 264 1.67 16.45 5.81
CA ALA A 264 2.57 15.63 4.99
C ALA A 264 4.05 16.00 5.18
N LYS A 265 4.36 17.29 5.27
CA LYS A 265 5.72 17.74 5.58
C LYS A 265 6.17 17.31 6.97
N VAL A 266 5.29 17.36 7.98
CA VAL A 266 5.60 16.88 9.33
C VAL A 266 5.91 15.38 9.32
N TRP A 267 5.07 14.58 8.64
CA TRP A 267 5.31 13.16 8.46
C TRP A 267 6.66 12.87 7.80
N THR A 268 6.96 13.55 6.68
CA THR A 268 8.22 13.37 5.95
C THR A 268 9.44 13.71 6.81
N MET A 269 9.37 14.80 7.59
CA MET A 269 10.43 15.16 8.54
C MET A 269 10.59 14.12 9.65
N GLN A 270 9.48 13.59 10.17
CA GLN A 270 9.49 12.54 11.19
C GLN A 270 10.12 11.25 10.64
N LEU A 271 9.71 10.81 9.46
CA LEU A 271 10.26 9.63 8.79
C LEU A 271 11.78 9.75 8.62
N ARG A 272 12.27 10.88 8.10
CA ARG A 272 13.72 11.13 7.96
C ARG A 272 14.44 11.14 9.31
N HIS A 273 13.82 11.74 10.33
CA HIS A 273 14.38 11.79 11.68
C HIS A 273 14.47 10.41 12.33
N ASP A 274 13.45 9.56 12.17
CA ASP A 274 13.41 8.21 12.72
C ASP A 274 14.45 7.31 12.05
N VAL A 275 14.61 7.43 10.72
CA VAL A 275 15.68 6.75 9.96
C VAL A 275 17.05 7.17 10.48
N ALA A 276 17.32 8.48 10.59
CA ALA A 276 18.59 8.97 11.12
C ALA A 276 18.85 8.50 12.56
N THR A 277 17.80 8.44 13.39
CA THR A 277 17.89 7.97 14.77
C THR A 277 18.20 6.48 14.86
N TYR A 278 17.63 5.66 13.96
CA TYR A 278 17.94 4.24 13.86
C TYR A 278 19.44 4.04 13.57
N TYR A 279 19.96 4.72 12.55
CA TYR A 279 21.36 4.58 12.11
C TYR A 279 22.40 5.31 12.98
N ALA A 280 21.98 6.28 13.80
CA ALA A 280 22.88 7.01 14.70
C ALA A 280 23.66 6.08 15.64
N ARG A 281 23.10 4.91 16.00
CA ARG A 281 23.78 3.91 16.85
C ARG A 281 24.91 3.17 16.13
N ASP A 282 24.81 3.03 14.82
CA ASP A 282 25.80 2.34 14.00
C ASP A 282 26.95 3.28 13.62
N ARG A 283 26.65 4.56 13.36
CA ARG A 283 27.66 5.62 13.13
C ARG A 283 28.64 5.80 14.29
N ALA A 284 28.25 5.43 15.51
CA ALA A 284 29.13 5.49 16.68
C ALA A 284 30.18 4.37 16.74
N LYS A 285 30.16 3.43 15.79
CA LYS A 285 30.99 2.21 15.81
C LYS A 285 31.79 1.94 14.53
N ASP A 286 31.63 2.72 13.47
CA ASP A 286 32.27 2.47 12.17
C ASP A 286 33.15 3.65 11.73
N ASP A 287 34.39 3.33 11.37
CA ASP A 287 35.45 4.24 10.89
C ASP A 287 35.86 3.87 9.44
N SER A 288 35.05 3.07 8.75
CA SER A 288 35.37 2.55 7.41
C SER A 288 34.83 3.43 6.27
N THR A 289 35.63 3.54 5.21
CA THR A 289 35.38 4.33 4.01
C THR A 289 34.41 3.62 3.06
N GLU A 290 33.32 4.29 2.70
CA GLU A 290 32.23 3.79 1.84
C GLU A 290 32.68 3.32 0.44
N ILE A 291 32.02 2.26 -0.05
CA ILE A 291 32.19 1.65 -1.39
C ILE A 291 31.05 2.07 -2.36
N SER A 292 30.04 2.82 -1.91
CA SER A 292 28.90 3.29 -2.71
C SER A 292 28.76 4.82 -2.69
N SER A 293 28.09 5.40 -3.71
CA SER A 293 27.81 6.84 -3.76
C SER A 293 26.73 7.31 -2.78
N MET A 294 25.90 6.39 -2.27
CA MET A 294 24.88 6.64 -1.24
C MET A 294 25.12 5.79 0.02
N SER A 295 24.88 6.37 1.19
CA SER A 295 24.96 5.66 2.47
C SER A 295 23.79 4.71 2.68
N GLU A 296 23.94 3.72 3.56
CA GLU A 296 22.86 2.77 3.91
C GLU A 296 21.61 3.51 4.43
N GLU A 297 21.81 4.60 5.17
CA GLU A 297 20.74 5.43 5.71
C GLU A 297 19.93 6.13 4.62
N GLU A 298 20.60 6.77 3.64
CA GLU A 298 19.90 7.42 2.54
C GLU A 298 19.25 6.39 1.60
N SER A 299 19.89 5.23 1.39
CA SER A 299 19.28 4.10 0.68
C SER A 299 17.98 3.65 1.35
N TYR A 300 18.01 3.48 2.68
CA TYR A 300 16.82 3.07 3.43
C TYR A 300 15.71 4.12 3.37
N TYR A 301 16.02 5.39 3.57
CA TYR A 301 15.04 6.47 3.45
C TYR A 301 14.38 6.51 2.05
N ALA A 302 15.16 6.36 0.98
CA ALA A 302 14.64 6.33 -0.38
C ALA A 302 13.63 5.19 -0.60
N ILE A 303 13.92 3.99 -0.07
CA ILE A 303 13.00 2.84 -0.13
C ILE A 303 11.68 3.15 0.58
N LEU A 304 11.73 3.69 1.81
CA LEU A 304 10.52 3.97 2.59
C LEU A 304 9.63 5.03 1.93
N THR A 305 10.24 6.09 1.37
CA THR A 305 9.47 7.14 0.68
C THR A 305 8.69 6.61 -0.51
N LEU A 306 9.29 5.72 -1.31
CA LEU A 306 8.61 5.10 -2.45
C LEU A 306 7.48 4.15 -2.02
N SER A 307 7.67 3.45 -0.90
CA SER A 307 6.74 2.42 -0.42
C SER A 307 5.47 3.00 0.24
N THR A 308 5.58 4.16 0.88
CA THR A 308 4.55 4.70 1.79
C THR A 308 3.16 4.82 1.13
N ARG A 309 3.08 5.42 -0.07
CA ARG A 309 1.79 5.65 -0.75
C ARG A 309 1.17 4.34 -1.24
N GLN A 310 2.01 3.43 -1.73
CA GLN A 310 1.59 2.13 -2.27
C GLN A 310 0.88 1.28 -1.22
N ILE A 311 1.38 1.27 0.02
CA ILE A 311 0.82 0.46 1.11
C ILE A 311 -0.63 0.86 1.40
N LEU A 312 -0.91 2.17 1.48
CA LEU A 312 -2.24 2.67 1.78
C LEU A 312 -3.19 2.61 0.59
N ALA A 313 -2.69 2.74 -0.64
CA ALA A 313 -3.50 2.74 -1.86
C ALA A 313 -4.29 1.44 -2.09
N ALA A 314 -3.89 0.32 -1.46
CA ALA A 314 -4.59 -0.96 -1.57
C ALA A 314 -5.82 -1.08 -0.67
N ASN A 315 -6.17 -0.05 0.11
CA ASN A 315 -7.16 -0.15 1.18
C ASN A 315 -8.32 0.83 0.99
N VAL A 316 -9.53 0.41 1.37
CA VAL A 316 -10.70 1.27 1.52
C VAL A 316 -11.14 1.31 2.98
N LEU A 317 -11.45 2.50 3.48
CA LEU A 317 -12.08 2.71 4.78
C LEU A 317 -13.59 2.77 4.60
N THR A 318 -14.32 1.95 5.35
CA THR A 318 -15.79 1.92 5.38
C THR A 318 -16.32 2.21 6.77
N GLU A 319 -17.62 2.49 6.88
CA GLU A 319 -18.32 2.28 8.15
C GLU A 319 -18.27 0.81 8.58
N SER A 320 -18.50 0.57 9.86
CA SER A 320 -18.52 -0.78 10.44
C SER A 320 -19.95 -1.32 10.51
N ALA A 321 -20.13 -2.61 10.19
CA ALA A 321 -21.44 -3.25 10.17
C ALA A 321 -22.12 -3.31 11.56
N ASP A 322 -21.33 -3.47 12.62
CA ASP A 322 -21.78 -3.56 14.02
C ASP A 322 -22.00 -2.19 14.68
N ASN A 323 -21.43 -1.12 14.12
CA ASN A 323 -21.41 0.21 14.72
C ASN A 323 -21.21 1.29 13.65
N ALA A 324 -22.27 2.06 13.40
CA ALA A 324 -22.27 3.19 12.45
C ALA A 324 -21.27 4.32 12.81
N THR A 325 -20.66 4.30 13.99
CA THR A 325 -19.59 5.24 14.41
C THR A 325 -18.19 4.63 14.37
N GLY A 326 -18.07 3.33 14.08
CA GLY A 326 -16.79 2.63 13.94
C GLY A 326 -16.37 2.53 12.47
N ALA A 327 -15.07 2.58 12.22
CA ALA A 327 -14.49 2.33 10.90
C ALA A 327 -14.07 0.86 10.75
N THR A 328 -13.95 0.41 9.51
CA THR A 328 -13.33 -0.87 9.13
C THR A 328 -12.47 -0.66 7.89
N ILE A 329 -11.39 -1.44 7.74
CA ILE A 329 -10.55 -1.40 6.53
C ILE A 329 -10.72 -2.70 5.76
N PHE A 330 -10.95 -2.57 4.45
CA PHE A 330 -10.84 -3.66 3.50
C PHE A 330 -9.65 -3.46 2.58
N GLN A 331 -8.86 -4.50 2.37
CA GLN A 331 -7.65 -4.46 1.55
C GLN A 331 -7.83 -5.34 0.32
N LYS A 332 -7.45 -4.81 -0.85
CA LYS A 332 -7.35 -5.59 -2.08
C LYS A 332 -5.98 -6.23 -2.18
N GLU A 333 -5.94 -7.51 -2.53
CA GLU A 333 -4.73 -8.16 -2.99
C GLU A 333 -4.43 -7.78 -4.45
N ILE A 334 -3.69 -6.68 -4.62
CA ILE A 334 -3.35 -6.13 -5.94
C ILE A 334 -2.34 -7.05 -6.65
N SER A 335 -2.49 -7.26 -7.97
CA SER A 335 -1.55 -8.01 -8.82
C SER A 335 -1.26 -9.46 -8.40
N SER A 336 -2.22 -10.10 -7.71
CA SER A 336 -2.33 -11.56 -7.56
C SER A 336 -3.70 -12.01 -8.11
N ASP A 337 -4.53 -12.68 -7.30
CA ASP A 337 -5.88 -13.15 -7.66
C ASP A 337 -7.02 -12.19 -7.30
N GLY A 338 -6.72 -11.09 -6.59
CA GLY A 338 -7.68 -10.02 -6.30
C GLY A 338 -8.56 -10.24 -5.07
N LYS A 339 -8.15 -11.09 -4.13
CA LYS A 339 -8.86 -11.36 -2.88
C LYS A 339 -8.98 -10.17 -1.92
N VAL A 340 -9.85 -10.33 -0.92
CA VAL A 340 -10.19 -9.32 0.09
C VAL A 340 -9.61 -9.67 1.46
N ASN A 341 -8.83 -8.75 2.02
CA ASN A 341 -8.13 -8.86 3.31
C ASN A 341 -7.35 -10.18 3.44
N THR A 342 -6.57 -10.51 2.40
CA THR A 342 -5.70 -11.68 2.43
C THR A 342 -4.69 -11.58 3.58
N VAL A 343 -4.73 -12.55 4.49
CA VAL A 343 -4.03 -12.49 5.77
C VAL A 343 -2.51 -12.50 5.59
N ASP A 344 -2.00 -13.29 4.64
CA ASP A 344 -0.59 -13.37 4.29
C ASP A 344 -0.10 -12.20 3.41
N VAL A 345 -0.97 -11.30 2.97
CA VAL A 345 -0.62 -9.97 2.42
C VAL A 345 -0.55 -8.92 3.53
N ILE A 346 -1.45 -9.01 4.52
CA ILE A 346 -1.45 -8.14 5.71
C ILE A 346 -0.19 -8.39 6.55
N TYR A 347 0.23 -9.65 6.67
CA TYR A 347 1.39 -10.07 7.45
C TYR A 347 2.73 -9.40 7.05
N PRO A 348 3.21 -9.45 5.79
CA PRO A 348 4.43 -8.75 5.38
C PRO A 348 4.34 -7.24 5.60
N ALA A 349 3.14 -6.66 5.46
CA ALA A 349 2.90 -5.23 5.68
C ALA A 349 2.91 -4.80 7.16
N LEU A 350 2.96 -5.75 8.11
CA LEU A 350 2.95 -5.51 9.56
C LEU A 350 3.88 -4.37 10.02
N PRO A 351 5.16 -4.27 9.60
CA PRO A 351 6.04 -3.22 10.11
C PRO A 351 5.53 -1.81 9.84
N PHE A 352 4.90 -1.58 8.68
CA PHE A 352 4.30 -0.28 8.37
C PHE A 352 3.14 0.03 9.31
N TRP A 353 2.25 -0.92 9.56
CA TRP A 353 1.09 -0.67 10.43
C TRP A 353 1.52 -0.36 11.87
N LEU A 354 2.54 -1.06 12.37
CA LEU A 354 3.12 -0.77 13.69
C LEU A 354 3.74 0.63 13.75
N TYR A 355 4.48 1.02 12.70
CA TYR A 355 5.11 2.33 12.61
C TYR A 355 4.10 3.47 12.46
N ALA A 356 3.16 3.31 11.55
CA ALA A 356 2.34 4.40 11.09
C ALA A 356 1.16 4.69 12.00
N ASN A 357 0.39 3.66 12.34
CA ASN A 357 -0.70 3.72 13.30
C ASN A 357 -1.20 2.29 13.59
N PRO A 358 -0.88 1.71 14.76
CA PRO A 358 -1.32 0.37 15.13
C PRO A 358 -2.84 0.19 15.15
N GLU A 359 -3.63 1.26 15.33
CA GLU A 359 -5.09 1.15 15.24
C GLU A 359 -5.55 0.75 13.83
N LEU A 360 -4.84 1.14 12.77
CA LEU A 360 -5.18 0.72 11.41
C LEU A 360 -5.03 -0.79 11.24
N LEU A 361 -4.05 -1.42 11.90
CA LEU A 361 -3.93 -2.89 11.93
C LEU A 361 -5.18 -3.51 12.54
N ARG A 362 -5.67 -2.99 13.67
CA ARG A 362 -6.92 -3.47 14.28
C ARG A 362 -8.10 -3.34 13.33
N LEU A 363 -8.24 -2.21 12.64
CA LEU A 363 -9.33 -1.98 11.68
C LEU A 363 -9.27 -2.92 10.48
N LEU A 364 -8.06 -3.30 10.05
CA LEU A 364 -7.79 -4.21 8.94
C LEU A 364 -8.04 -5.67 9.30
N LEU A 365 -7.74 -6.07 10.54
CA LEU A 365 -8.01 -7.42 11.06
C LEU A 365 -9.45 -7.62 11.51
N LYS A 366 -10.16 -6.54 11.85
CA LYS A 366 -11.54 -6.56 12.35
C LYS A 366 -12.48 -7.45 11.52
N PRO A 367 -12.61 -7.31 10.19
CA PRO A 367 -13.59 -8.08 9.43
C PRO A 367 -13.22 -9.57 9.35
N ILE A 368 -11.93 -9.90 9.47
CA ILE A 368 -11.43 -11.29 9.50
C ILE A 368 -11.83 -11.98 10.81
N PHE A 369 -11.67 -11.28 11.95
CA PHE A 369 -12.13 -11.78 13.24
C PHE A 369 -13.65 -11.92 13.29
N GLU A 370 -14.39 -10.87 12.92
CA GLU A 370 -15.85 -10.90 12.92
C GLU A 370 -16.42 -12.05 12.08
N PHE A 371 -15.89 -12.27 10.87
CA PHE A 371 -16.34 -13.36 10.01
C PHE A 371 -16.04 -14.73 10.65
N GLN A 372 -14.83 -14.98 11.13
CA GLN A 372 -14.48 -16.31 11.66
C GLN A 372 -15.06 -16.59 13.06
N GLU A 373 -15.32 -15.56 13.84
CA GLU A 373 -15.99 -15.67 15.16
C GLU A 373 -17.51 -15.82 15.04
N SER A 374 -18.10 -15.46 13.90
CA SER A 374 -19.53 -15.65 13.62
C SER A 374 -19.97 -17.12 13.64
N GLY A 375 -19.02 -18.04 13.47
CA GLY A 375 -19.27 -19.48 13.33
C GLY A 375 -19.67 -19.91 11.91
N LEU A 376 -19.65 -18.99 10.93
CA LEU A 376 -19.90 -19.33 9.52
C LEU A 376 -18.78 -20.16 8.90
N TYR A 377 -17.54 -19.95 9.35
CA TYR A 377 -16.37 -20.71 8.92
C TYR A 377 -16.12 -21.90 9.86
N HIS A 378 -16.12 -23.11 9.31
CA HIS A 378 -16.13 -24.35 10.10
C HIS A 378 -14.76 -25.00 10.30
N GLU A 379 -13.71 -24.47 9.67
CA GLU A 379 -12.36 -25.04 9.79
C GLU A 379 -11.73 -24.75 11.16
N GLN A 380 -10.71 -25.53 11.52
CA GLN A 380 -9.98 -25.37 12.79
C GLN A 380 -8.78 -24.40 12.70
N TYR A 381 -8.44 -23.97 11.49
CA TYR A 381 -7.38 -23.02 11.17
C TYR A 381 -7.96 -21.65 10.81
N ALA A 382 -7.11 -20.64 10.63
CA ALA A 382 -7.55 -19.33 10.17
C ALA A 382 -7.74 -19.32 8.66
N MET A 383 -8.76 -18.62 8.18
CA MET A 383 -9.01 -18.46 6.75
C MET A 383 -7.94 -17.58 6.07
N HIS A 384 -7.69 -17.86 4.79
CA HIS A 384 -6.78 -17.09 3.94
C HIS A 384 -7.25 -15.66 3.66
N ASP A 385 -8.50 -15.50 3.22
CA ASP A 385 -9.11 -14.23 2.84
C ASP A 385 -10.61 -14.25 3.15
N ILE A 386 -11.24 -13.09 3.19
CA ILE A 386 -12.69 -12.95 3.42
C ILE A 386 -13.48 -12.66 2.14
N GLY A 387 -12.91 -12.89 0.97
CA GLY A 387 -13.59 -12.56 -0.28
C GLY A 387 -12.77 -12.92 -1.50
N ARG A 388 -13.35 -13.74 -2.38
CA ARG A 388 -12.68 -14.24 -3.59
C ARG A 388 -12.28 -13.14 -4.56
N PHE A 389 -13.09 -12.08 -4.67
CA PHE A 389 -12.84 -10.97 -5.57
C PHE A 389 -13.17 -9.68 -4.85
N TYR A 390 -12.27 -8.71 -4.91
CA TYR A 390 -12.50 -7.40 -4.34
C TYR A 390 -13.62 -6.64 -5.07
N PRO A 391 -14.51 -5.95 -4.36
CA PRO A 391 -14.65 -5.80 -2.91
C PRO A 391 -15.76 -6.68 -2.29
N ASP A 392 -15.99 -7.88 -2.82
CA ASP A 392 -17.02 -8.81 -2.33
C ASP A 392 -16.46 -9.66 -1.17
N ALA A 393 -16.68 -9.19 0.06
CA ALA A 393 -16.15 -9.74 1.30
C ALA A 393 -17.14 -10.71 1.99
N ILE A 394 -17.57 -11.75 1.28
CA ILE A 394 -18.57 -12.74 1.76
C ILE A 394 -17.97 -14.04 2.32
N GLY A 395 -16.64 -14.16 2.31
CA GLY A 395 -15.87 -15.26 2.88
C GLY A 395 -16.21 -16.65 2.32
N TYR A 396 -15.87 -17.68 3.10
CA TYR A 396 -16.10 -19.09 2.78
C TYR A 396 -16.71 -19.80 3.99
N PHE A 397 -17.58 -20.79 3.78
CA PHE A 397 -18.15 -21.58 4.89
C PHE A 397 -17.27 -22.77 5.27
N SER A 398 -16.61 -23.38 4.27
CA SER A 398 -15.64 -24.46 4.45
C SER A 398 -14.74 -24.54 3.22
N SER A 399 -13.51 -25.00 3.44
CA SER A 399 -12.52 -25.29 2.40
C SER A 399 -12.92 -26.47 1.49
N SER A 400 -13.88 -27.30 1.90
CA SER A 400 -14.07 -28.66 1.37
C SER A 400 -15.37 -28.91 0.61
N ILE A 401 -16.14 -27.87 0.26
CA ILE A 401 -17.38 -28.01 -0.53
C ILE A 401 -17.04 -28.21 -2.02
N PRO A 402 -17.32 -29.39 -2.62
CA PRO A 402 -17.05 -29.62 -4.03
C PRO A 402 -18.06 -28.85 -4.90
N GLY A 403 -17.57 -27.97 -5.79
CA GLY A 403 -18.39 -27.20 -6.74
C GLY A 403 -18.59 -25.73 -6.36
N GLU A 404 -18.24 -25.35 -5.13
CA GLU A 404 -17.85 -23.98 -4.80
C GLU A 404 -16.33 -23.89 -5.04
N TRP A 405 -15.85 -22.80 -5.64
CA TRP A 405 -14.42 -22.55 -5.78
C TRP A 405 -13.92 -22.17 -4.39
N GLY A 406 -13.56 -23.19 -3.60
CA GLY A 406 -13.23 -23.08 -2.19
C GLY A 406 -12.02 -22.19 -1.91
N GLU A 407 -11.83 -21.91 -0.63
CA GLU A 407 -10.70 -21.16 -0.07
C GLU A 407 -9.34 -21.65 -0.60
N GLU A 408 -8.40 -20.72 -0.81
CA GLU A 408 -6.98 -21.05 -0.92
C GLU A 408 -6.39 -21.38 0.45
N ALA A 409 -6.73 -22.55 0.98
CA ALA A 409 -6.36 -22.90 2.34
C ALA A 409 -4.83 -22.93 2.51
N MET A 410 -4.31 -22.06 3.38
CA MET A 410 -2.93 -22.11 3.89
C MET A 410 -2.92 -22.29 5.42
N PRO A 411 -3.33 -23.47 5.94
CA PRO A 411 -3.79 -23.59 7.33
C PRO A 411 -2.77 -23.20 8.41
N VAL A 412 -1.51 -23.62 8.28
CA VAL A 412 -0.46 -23.26 9.23
C VAL A 412 -0.04 -21.82 9.05
N GLU A 413 0.06 -21.37 7.79
CA GLU A 413 0.50 -20.03 7.40
C GLU A 413 -0.40 -18.96 8.03
N GLU A 414 -1.72 -19.10 7.85
CA GLU A 414 -2.69 -18.09 8.29
C GLU A 414 -2.99 -18.15 9.77
N SER A 415 -3.06 -19.35 10.34
CA SER A 415 -3.21 -19.50 11.78
C SER A 415 -2.04 -18.84 12.51
N ALA A 416 -0.82 -19.04 12.01
CA ALA A 416 0.37 -18.39 12.58
C ALA A 416 0.37 -16.88 12.33
N ASN A 417 -0.01 -16.42 11.12
CA ASN A 417 -0.17 -15.00 10.81
C ASN A 417 -1.08 -14.31 11.82
N MET A 418 -2.30 -14.81 11.99
CA MET A 418 -3.30 -14.16 12.84
C MET A 418 -2.86 -14.08 14.31
N ILE A 419 -2.22 -15.12 14.83
CA ILE A 419 -1.68 -15.12 16.20
C ILE A 419 -0.56 -14.07 16.35
N ILE A 420 0.37 -14.01 15.39
CA ILE A 420 1.47 -13.04 15.42
C ILE A 420 0.92 -11.61 15.26
N LEU A 421 -0.02 -11.38 14.34
CA LEU A 421 -0.64 -10.08 14.09
C LEU A 421 -1.41 -9.56 15.31
N ALA A 422 -2.21 -10.41 15.97
CA ALA A 422 -2.92 -10.04 17.19
C ALA A 422 -1.95 -9.70 18.34
N TYR A 423 -0.89 -10.51 18.52
CA TYR A 423 0.14 -10.20 19.51
C TYR A 423 0.88 -8.90 19.18
N SER A 424 1.15 -8.64 17.90
CA SER A 424 1.84 -7.44 17.44
C SER A 424 1.05 -6.17 17.75
N TYR A 425 -0.26 -6.19 17.50
CA TYR A 425 -1.15 -5.10 17.88
C TYR A 425 -1.14 -4.86 19.39
N PHE A 426 -1.21 -5.93 20.20
CA PHE A 426 -1.09 -5.81 21.66
C PHE A 426 0.26 -5.20 22.07
N MET A 427 1.37 -5.64 21.49
CA MET A 427 2.70 -5.12 21.83
C MET A 427 2.83 -3.62 21.55
N ALA A 428 2.16 -3.10 20.52
CA ALA A 428 2.16 -1.69 20.17
C ALA A 428 1.21 -0.82 21.00
N THR A 429 0.10 -1.38 21.48
CA THR A 429 -1.00 -0.61 22.10
C THR A 429 -1.23 -0.91 23.59
N ASN A 430 -0.68 -2.02 24.08
CA ASN A 430 -0.97 -2.60 25.39
C ASN A 430 -2.47 -2.88 25.63
N ASN A 431 -3.23 -3.11 24.56
CA ASN A 431 -4.67 -3.36 24.63
C ASN A 431 -4.98 -4.84 24.97
N THR A 432 -5.03 -5.14 26.27
CA THR A 432 -5.35 -6.50 26.75
C THR A 432 -6.80 -6.91 26.51
N GLU A 433 -7.72 -5.95 26.42
CA GLU A 433 -9.13 -6.21 26.13
C GLU A 433 -9.30 -6.80 24.73
N TYR A 434 -8.59 -6.28 23.74
CA TYR A 434 -8.57 -6.86 22.39
C TYR A 434 -8.14 -8.33 22.38
N LEU A 435 -7.08 -8.67 23.11
CA LEU A 435 -6.65 -10.06 23.25
C LEU A 435 -7.70 -10.92 23.97
N ALA A 436 -8.36 -10.39 24.99
CA ALA A 436 -9.39 -11.11 25.74
C ALA A 436 -10.61 -11.41 24.85
N THR A 437 -11.04 -10.45 24.03
CA THR A 437 -12.15 -10.59 23.09
C THR A 437 -11.92 -11.73 22.10
N HIS A 438 -10.71 -11.84 21.55
CA HIS A 438 -10.37 -12.81 20.50
C HIS A 438 -9.68 -14.08 21.02
N PHE A 439 -9.59 -14.27 22.34
CA PHE A 439 -8.75 -15.32 22.93
C PHE A 439 -9.15 -16.73 22.50
N ASP A 440 -10.45 -17.02 22.42
CA ASP A 440 -10.94 -18.36 22.13
C ASP A 440 -10.59 -18.82 20.71
N ILE A 441 -10.70 -17.92 19.72
CA ILE A 441 -10.33 -18.23 18.34
C ILE A 441 -8.80 -18.31 18.17
N LEU A 442 -8.05 -17.41 18.80
CA LEU A 442 -6.58 -17.47 18.83
C LEU A 442 -6.07 -18.77 19.45
N LYS A 443 -6.73 -19.25 20.51
CA LYS A 443 -6.42 -20.54 21.13
C LYS A 443 -6.73 -21.72 20.22
N ARG A 444 -7.84 -21.69 19.47
CA ARG A 444 -8.18 -22.73 18.48
C ARG A 444 -7.10 -22.83 17.41
N TRP A 445 -6.72 -21.70 16.80
CA TRP A 445 -5.64 -21.65 15.82
C TRP A 445 -4.30 -22.09 16.41
N THR A 446 -4.02 -21.75 17.67
CA THR A 446 -2.79 -22.22 18.35
C THR A 446 -2.76 -23.75 18.47
N VAL A 447 -3.90 -24.39 18.78
CA VAL A 447 -3.98 -25.86 18.83
C VAL A 447 -3.65 -26.46 17.46
N TYR A 448 -4.22 -25.91 16.39
CA TYR A 448 -3.90 -26.35 15.02
C TYR A 448 -2.40 -26.19 14.70
N VAL A 449 -1.82 -25.02 15.00
CA VAL A 449 -0.40 -24.73 14.80
C VAL A 449 0.47 -25.71 15.59
N ILE A 450 0.13 -26.03 16.84
CA ILE A 450 0.86 -27.03 17.64
C ILE A 450 0.86 -28.39 16.94
N GLU A 451 -0.29 -28.83 16.43
CA GLU A 451 -0.41 -30.15 15.81
C GLU A 451 0.30 -30.25 14.44
N LYS A 452 0.37 -29.14 13.70
CA LYS A 452 0.71 -29.17 12.26
C LYS A 452 1.97 -28.41 11.86
N SER A 453 2.54 -27.55 12.72
CA SER A 453 3.64 -26.68 12.29
C SER A 453 5.04 -27.28 12.36
N LEU A 454 5.33 -28.24 13.25
CA LEU A 454 6.71 -28.75 13.38
C LEU A 454 7.14 -29.57 12.14
N TYR A 455 6.19 -30.31 11.56
CA TYR A 455 6.35 -31.08 10.33
C TYR A 455 5.18 -30.72 9.40
N PRO A 456 5.20 -29.53 8.77
CA PRO A 456 4.09 -29.08 7.96
C PRO A 456 3.87 -30.04 6.79
N GLU A 457 2.60 -30.38 6.56
CA GLU A 457 2.19 -31.18 5.41
C GLU A 457 2.41 -30.41 4.10
N HIS A 458 2.14 -31.05 2.96
CA HIS A 458 2.25 -30.44 1.65
C HIS A 458 1.16 -29.36 1.44
N GLN A 459 1.44 -28.15 1.89
CA GLN A 459 0.58 -26.96 1.80
C GLN A 459 1.33 -25.79 1.18
N THR A 460 0.60 -24.84 0.61
CA THR A 460 1.13 -23.56 0.14
C THR A 460 1.53 -22.68 1.32
N THR A 461 2.40 -21.73 1.03
CA THR A 461 2.80 -20.62 1.91
C THR A 461 2.52 -19.33 1.16
N THR A 462 2.71 -18.18 1.81
CA THR A 462 2.59 -16.86 1.16
C THR A 462 3.42 -16.70 -0.13
N ASP A 463 4.50 -17.47 -0.29
CA ASP A 463 5.26 -17.55 -1.54
C ASP A 463 4.68 -18.62 -2.49
N ASP A 464 3.36 -18.58 -2.70
CA ASP A 464 2.51 -19.52 -3.44
C ASP A 464 2.78 -19.57 -4.96
N PHE A 465 3.46 -18.54 -5.49
CA PHE A 465 4.07 -18.53 -6.81
C PHE A 465 5.21 -19.55 -6.96
N ASN A 466 5.64 -20.18 -5.86
CA ASN A 466 6.42 -21.39 -5.89
C ASN A 466 5.58 -22.61 -5.52
N ASP A 467 5.97 -23.80 -6.00
CA ASP A 467 5.28 -25.04 -5.67
C ASP A 467 5.24 -25.30 -4.15
N PRO A 468 4.11 -25.84 -3.62
CA PRO A 468 3.98 -26.24 -2.23
C PRO A 468 5.03 -27.29 -1.86
N ILE A 469 5.49 -27.27 -0.60
CA ILE A 469 6.52 -28.20 -0.14
C ILE A 469 6.26 -28.63 1.31
N ALA A 470 6.21 -29.95 1.53
CA ALA A 470 6.15 -30.52 2.87
C ALA A 470 7.45 -30.25 3.63
N ASN A 471 7.35 -30.15 4.96
CA ASN A 471 8.45 -29.82 5.85
C ASN A 471 9.20 -28.53 5.47
N ASN A 472 8.48 -27.53 4.96
CA ASN A 472 9.04 -26.21 4.70
C ASN A 472 9.63 -25.63 6.00
N THR A 473 10.93 -25.32 5.97
CA THR A 473 11.67 -24.85 7.14
C THR A 473 11.14 -23.52 7.67
N ASN A 474 10.79 -22.60 6.77
CA ASN A 474 10.38 -21.25 7.09
C ASN A 474 8.95 -21.22 7.68
N LEU A 475 8.04 -22.02 7.11
CA LEU A 475 6.68 -22.22 7.64
C LEU A 475 6.72 -22.85 9.03
N ALA A 476 7.60 -23.84 9.25
CA ALA A 476 7.70 -24.50 10.54
C ALA A 476 8.18 -23.55 11.65
N ILE A 477 9.21 -22.73 11.39
CA ILE A 477 9.67 -21.75 12.38
C ILE A 477 8.64 -20.65 12.63
N LYS A 478 7.84 -20.28 11.63
CA LYS A 478 6.69 -19.37 11.81
C LYS A 478 5.71 -19.89 12.86
N GLY A 479 5.37 -21.18 12.80
CA GLY A 479 4.52 -21.82 13.81
C GLY A 479 5.13 -21.80 15.21
N ILE A 480 6.44 -22.03 15.33
CA ILE A 480 7.18 -21.92 16.61
C ILE A 480 7.10 -20.50 17.17
N VAL A 481 7.27 -19.49 16.33
CA VAL A 481 7.14 -18.08 16.69
C VAL A 481 5.71 -17.77 17.15
N ALA A 482 4.69 -18.23 16.42
CA ALA A 482 3.29 -18.05 16.79
C ALA A 482 2.94 -18.70 18.14
N ILE A 483 3.44 -19.90 18.43
CA ILE A 483 3.27 -20.55 19.74
C ILE A 483 3.90 -19.68 20.84
N ASN A 484 5.09 -19.10 20.61
CA ASN A 484 5.70 -18.22 21.60
C ASN A 484 4.93 -16.90 21.79
N CYS A 485 4.40 -16.32 20.70
CA CYS A 485 3.46 -15.19 20.76
C CYS A 485 2.22 -15.51 21.59
N MET A 486 1.62 -16.70 21.43
CA MET A 486 0.48 -17.12 22.25
C MET A 486 0.85 -17.26 23.74
N GLY A 487 2.09 -17.65 24.04
CA GLY A 487 2.64 -17.56 25.40
C GLY A 487 2.64 -16.12 25.94
N GLY A 488 3.03 -15.15 25.11
CA GLY A 488 2.94 -13.72 25.41
C GLY A 488 1.50 -13.24 25.63
N ILE A 489 0.57 -13.66 24.77
CA ILE A 489 -0.87 -13.37 24.90
C ILE A 489 -1.42 -13.91 26.23
N ALA A 490 -1.16 -15.18 26.55
CA ALA A 490 -1.60 -15.78 27.81
C ALA A 490 -1.04 -15.06 29.03
N SER A 491 0.23 -14.63 28.97
CA SER A 491 0.84 -13.82 30.04
C SER A 491 0.17 -12.46 30.18
N ALA A 492 -0.18 -11.79 29.08
CA ALA A 492 -0.86 -10.50 29.09
C ALA A 492 -2.26 -10.59 29.72
N LEU A 493 -2.93 -11.74 29.58
CA LEU A 493 -4.23 -12.04 30.17
C LEU A 493 -4.13 -12.62 31.60
N GLY A 494 -2.92 -12.75 32.16
CA GLY A 494 -2.69 -13.23 33.52
C GLY A 494 -2.69 -14.76 33.69
N ASP A 495 -2.79 -15.54 32.63
CA ASP A 495 -2.67 -17.00 32.67
C ASP A 495 -1.20 -17.45 32.53
N ILE A 496 -0.47 -17.33 33.64
CA ILE A 496 0.97 -17.66 33.72
C ILE A 496 1.23 -19.16 33.50
N THR A 497 0.27 -20.03 33.83
CA THR A 497 0.42 -21.48 33.62
C THR A 497 0.40 -21.80 32.14
N LEU A 498 -0.59 -21.26 31.42
CA LEU A 498 -0.68 -21.42 29.97
C LEU A 498 0.47 -20.74 29.23
N ALA A 499 0.87 -19.53 29.68
CA ALA A 499 2.02 -18.83 29.16
C ALA A 499 3.29 -19.69 29.23
N THR A 500 3.58 -20.25 30.42
CA THR A 500 4.74 -21.12 30.64
C THR A 500 4.69 -22.36 29.75
N ARG A 501 3.50 -22.96 29.57
CA ARG A 501 3.31 -24.13 28.71
C ARG A 501 3.66 -23.82 27.25
N TYR A 502 3.11 -22.76 26.67
CA TYR A 502 3.37 -22.42 25.27
C TYR A 502 4.81 -21.95 25.06
N VAL A 503 5.37 -21.18 25.99
CA VAL A 503 6.78 -20.78 25.91
C VAL A 503 7.70 -22.00 25.93
N THR A 504 7.47 -22.95 26.84
CA THR A 504 8.25 -24.20 26.91
C THR A 504 8.12 -25.02 25.62
N LEU A 505 6.90 -25.17 25.11
CA LEU A 505 6.65 -25.92 23.88
C LEU A 505 7.36 -25.31 22.66
N ALA A 506 7.38 -23.97 22.55
CA ALA A 506 8.10 -23.30 21.48
C ALA A 506 9.62 -23.57 21.54
N TYR A 507 10.21 -23.66 22.73
CA TYR A 507 11.62 -24.07 22.88
C TYR A 507 11.84 -25.52 22.47
N ASP A 508 11.01 -26.44 22.94
CA ASP A 508 11.13 -27.86 22.61
C ASP A 508 11.00 -28.07 21.09
N TYR A 509 10.09 -27.34 20.44
CA TYR A 509 9.93 -27.38 18.99
C TYR A 509 11.12 -26.76 18.26
N TYR A 510 11.69 -25.67 18.77
CA TYR A 510 12.90 -25.09 18.20
C TYR A 510 14.05 -26.10 18.17
N GLU A 511 14.30 -26.84 19.26
CA GLU A 511 15.37 -27.84 19.29
C GLU A 511 15.17 -28.96 18.25
N LEU A 512 13.93 -29.44 18.09
CA LEU A 512 13.57 -30.44 17.07
C LEU A 512 13.68 -29.88 15.65
N TRP A 513 13.23 -28.65 15.45
CA TRP A 513 13.31 -27.93 14.18
C TRP A 513 14.78 -27.73 13.79
N ALA A 514 15.64 -27.26 14.70
CA ALA A 514 17.05 -27.00 14.43
C ALA A 514 17.78 -28.29 14.02
N ALA A 515 17.45 -29.43 14.65
CA ALA A 515 18.02 -30.73 14.30
C ALA A 515 17.63 -31.22 12.89
N SER A 516 16.53 -30.71 12.32
CA SER A 516 16.01 -31.14 11.00
C SER A 516 16.23 -30.13 9.89
N SER A 517 16.37 -28.86 10.24
CA SER A 517 16.36 -27.73 9.30
C SER A 517 17.74 -27.13 9.04
N ILE A 518 18.70 -27.31 9.93
CA ILE A 518 20.05 -26.74 9.74
C ILE A 518 20.85 -27.68 8.82
N ASP A 519 21.47 -27.11 7.80
CA ASP A 519 22.35 -27.85 6.89
C ASP A 519 23.46 -28.56 7.67
N THR A 520 23.88 -29.73 7.19
CA THR A 520 24.90 -30.56 7.86
C THR A 520 26.25 -29.86 8.07
N THR A 521 26.53 -28.81 7.29
CA THR A 521 27.73 -27.96 7.46
C THR A 521 27.60 -26.91 8.56
N ASN A 522 26.41 -26.75 9.18
CA ASN A 522 26.06 -25.74 10.18
C ASN A 522 26.30 -24.30 9.69
N THR A 523 26.04 -24.05 8.41
CA THR A 523 26.25 -22.71 7.81
C THR A 523 24.96 -21.95 7.55
N HIS A 524 23.84 -22.65 7.36
CA HIS A 524 22.53 -22.08 7.02
C HIS A 524 21.42 -23.10 7.26
N THR A 525 20.17 -22.64 7.18
CA THR A 525 18.99 -23.49 7.15
C THR A 525 18.61 -23.92 5.74
N LEU A 526 18.10 -25.14 5.63
CA LEU A 526 17.57 -25.74 4.41
C LEU A 526 16.23 -25.11 4.02
N LEU A 527 15.88 -25.10 2.73
CA LEU A 527 14.54 -24.73 2.26
C LEU A 527 13.46 -25.64 2.88
N ALA A 528 13.72 -26.94 2.91
CA ALA A 528 12.89 -27.94 3.57
C ALA A 528 13.76 -29.07 4.12
N TYR A 529 13.31 -29.75 5.17
CA TYR A 529 14.13 -30.70 5.94
C TYR A 529 14.74 -31.83 5.08
N GLN A 530 14.04 -32.24 4.04
CA GLN A 530 14.45 -33.32 3.13
C GLN A 530 15.33 -32.88 1.96
N LEU A 531 15.61 -31.58 1.80
CA LEU A 531 16.33 -31.04 0.65
C LEU A 531 17.75 -30.63 1.02
N PRO A 532 18.76 -31.52 0.90
CA PRO A 532 20.15 -31.16 1.19
C PRO A 532 20.68 -30.15 0.18
N ASN A 533 21.61 -29.28 0.61
CA ASN A 533 22.19 -28.20 -0.21
C ASN A 533 21.15 -27.18 -0.72
N SER A 534 20.05 -27.00 0.01
CA SER A 534 19.04 -25.97 -0.26
C SER A 534 19.12 -24.85 0.76
N TYR A 535 18.52 -23.71 0.44
CA TYR A 535 18.38 -22.61 1.39
C TYR A 535 17.15 -21.77 1.04
N SER A 536 16.69 -20.96 1.98
CA SER A 536 15.79 -19.84 1.73
C SER A 536 16.15 -18.67 2.64
N ILE A 537 15.73 -17.47 2.28
CA ILE A 537 15.76 -16.32 3.20
C ILE A 537 14.84 -16.65 4.37
N LEU A 538 15.39 -16.78 5.58
CA LEU A 538 14.64 -17.19 6.76
C LEU A 538 13.92 -15.99 7.40
N TYR A 539 12.94 -15.41 6.70
CA TYR A 539 12.26 -14.18 7.12
C TYR A 539 11.34 -14.33 8.35
N ASN A 540 10.73 -15.50 8.61
CA ASN A 540 9.79 -15.69 9.73
C ASN A 540 10.44 -15.65 11.14
N ILE A 541 11.76 -15.48 11.25
CA ILE A 541 12.43 -15.20 12.55
C ILE A 541 12.31 -13.73 12.97
N TYR A 542 11.85 -12.86 12.07
CA TYR A 542 11.70 -11.42 12.34
C TYR A 542 10.81 -11.09 13.55
N PRO A 543 9.57 -11.61 13.69
CA PRO A 543 8.74 -11.30 14.84
C PRO A 543 9.34 -11.76 16.17
N ALA A 544 10.14 -12.84 16.15
CA ALA A 544 10.83 -13.30 17.34
C ALA A 544 11.82 -12.26 17.85
N LEU A 545 12.59 -11.65 16.95
CA LEU A 545 13.54 -10.62 17.32
C LEU A 545 12.85 -9.29 17.67
N LEU A 546 11.80 -8.92 16.91
CA LEU A 546 10.99 -7.73 17.13
C LEU A 546 10.46 -7.67 18.57
N PHE A 547 9.83 -8.76 19.02
CA PHE A 547 9.25 -8.84 20.37
C PHE A 547 10.18 -9.45 21.42
N ASN A 548 11.42 -9.78 21.06
CA ASN A 548 12.40 -10.44 21.94
C ASN A 548 11.82 -11.73 22.55
N LEU A 549 11.15 -12.50 21.70
CA LEU A 549 10.73 -13.87 21.95
C LEU A 549 11.99 -14.71 22.12
N ARG A 550 12.08 -15.42 23.23
CA ARG A 550 13.30 -16.15 23.57
C ARG A 550 13.40 -17.52 22.91
N SER A 551 12.36 -17.95 22.17
CA SER A 551 12.32 -19.27 21.52
C SER A 551 13.38 -19.48 20.44
N ILE A 552 13.93 -18.40 19.84
CA ILE A 552 14.95 -18.48 18.81
C ILE A 552 16.29 -17.97 19.37
N PRO A 553 17.35 -18.80 19.43
CA PRO A 553 18.64 -18.39 19.96
C PRO A 553 19.36 -17.47 18.98
N LYS A 554 20.17 -16.58 19.55
CA LYS A 554 21.03 -15.66 18.80
C LYS A 554 21.91 -16.36 17.75
N SER A 555 22.37 -17.59 18.01
CA SER A 555 23.23 -18.34 17.09
C SER A 555 22.59 -18.53 15.72
N LEU A 556 21.26 -18.70 15.63
CA LEU A 556 20.56 -18.83 14.35
C LEU A 556 20.67 -17.54 13.52
N PHE A 557 20.40 -16.39 14.14
CA PHE A 557 20.51 -15.10 13.47
C PHE A 557 21.93 -14.82 12.96
N LEU A 558 22.95 -15.18 13.75
CA LEU A 558 24.36 -15.04 13.34
C LEU A 558 24.72 -15.96 12.17
N MET A 559 24.22 -17.20 12.18
CA MET A 559 24.44 -18.19 11.12
C MET A 559 23.84 -17.71 9.80
N GLU A 560 22.54 -17.36 9.79
CA GLU A 560 21.87 -16.86 8.58
C GLU A 560 22.50 -15.56 8.08
N SER A 561 22.80 -14.62 8.98
CA SER A 561 23.48 -13.37 8.61
C SER A 561 24.85 -13.60 7.97
N ALA A 562 25.57 -14.65 8.35
CA ALA A 562 26.87 -14.99 7.74
C ALA A 562 26.71 -15.70 6.39
N PHE A 563 25.58 -16.39 6.18
CA PHE A 563 25.29 -17.11 4.94
C PHE A 563 24.86 -16.20 3.80
N TYR A 564 23.96 -15.24 4.04
CA TYR A 564 23.37 -14.43 2.97
C TYR A 564 24.39 -13.77 2.01
N PRO A 565 25.51 -13.19 2.48
CA PRO A 565 26.52 -12.62 1.58
C PRO A 565 27.18 -13.63 0.63
N THR A 566 27.13 -14.94 0.94
CA THR A 566 27.73 -16.00 0.12
C THR A 566 26.88 -16.38 -1.10
N VAL A 567 25.58 -16.05 -1.08
CA VAL A 567 24.61 -16.35 -2.14
C VAL A 567 24.03 -15.10 -2.80
N ALA A 568 24.37 -13.92 -2.27
CA ALA A 568 23.94 -12.63 -2.79
C ALA A 568 24.33 -12.42 -4.26
N GLN A 569 23.42 -11.81 -4.99
CA GLN A 569 23.57 -11.41 -6.39
C GLN A 569 23.60 -9.88 -6.49
N GLU A 570 23.51 -9.36 -7.71
CA GLU A 570 23.65 -7.93 -7.99
C GLU A 570 22.58 -7.05 -7.32
N TYR A 571 21.34 -7.51 -7.34
CA TYR A 571 20.19 -6.74 -6.85
C TYR A 571 19.60 -7.29 -5.55
N GLY A 572 20.21 -8.30 -4.93
CA GLY A 572 19.70 -8.86 -3.69
C GLY A 572 20.11 -10.31 -3.47
N VAL A 573 19.53 -10.95 -2.47
CA VAL A 573 19.67 -12.39 -2.21
C VAL A 573 18.46 -13.10 -2.82
N PRO A 574 18.63 -14.17 -3.62
CA PRO A 574 17.50 -14.95 -4.10
C PRO A 574 16.65 -15.49 -2.94
N LEU A 575 15.33 -15.48 -3.09
CA LEU A 575 14.39 -15.91 -2.05
C LEU A 575 14.70 -17.33 -1.56
N ASP A 576 15.02 -18.22 -2.48
CA ASP A 576 15.54 -19.56 -2.25
C ASP A 576 16.39 -20.01 -3.45
N ASN A 577 16.88 -21.24 -3.42
CA ASN A 577 17.74 -21.79 -4.48
C ASN A 577 17.00 -22.47 -5.64
N ARG A 578 15.67 -22.36 -5.74
CA ARG A 578 14.88 -22.84 -6.90
C ARG A 578 14.99 -21.87 -8.07
N HIS A 579 15.15 -20.57 -7.76
CA HIS A 579 15.15 -19.48 -8.74
C HIS A 579 16.16 -18.38 -8.39
N LEU A 580 16.29 -17.39 -9.27
CA LEU A 580 17.15 -16.21 -9.06
C LEU A 580 16.35 -14.93 -8.80
N TRP A 581 15.07 -15.04 -8.48
CA TRP A 581 14.24 -13.91 -8.05
C TRP A 581 14.22 -13.78 -6.53
N THR A 582 13.77 -12.64 -6.05
CA THR A 582 13.62 -12.34 -4.62
C THR A 582 12.32 -11.61 -4.31
N LYS A 583 12.07 -11.44 -3.01
CA LYS A 583 10.96 -10.69 -2.43
C LYS A 583 11.48 -9.53 -1.59
N SER A 584 11.25 -8.28 -2.00
CA SER A 584 11.87 -7.10 -1.36
C SER A 584 11.45 -6.94 0.11
N ASP A 585 10.21 -7.28 0.45
CA ASP A 585 9.69 -7.29 1.81
C ASP A 585 10.40 -8.32 2.70
N TRP A 586 10.64 -9.54 2.18
CA TRP A 586 11.40 -10.58 2.88
C TRP A 586 12.89 -10.26 3.02
N GLU A 587 13.50 -9.65 2.00
CA GLU A 587 14.86 -9.12 2.11
C GLU A 587 14.96 -8.08 3.23
N MET A 588 13.97 -7.21 3.36
CA MET A 588 13.97 -6.19 4.42
C MET A 588 13.70 -6.78 5.80
N TRP A 589 12.91 -7.85 5.92
CA TRP A 589 12.79 -8.60 7.18
C TRP A 589 14.11 -9.31 7.55
N ALA A 590 14.79 -9.89 6.57
CA ALA A 590 16.12 -10.49 6.76
C ALA A 590 17.19 -9.44 7.11
N ALA A 591 17.12 -8.25 6.51
CA ALA A 591 17.97 -7.12 6.86
C ALA A 591 17.80 -6.74 8.33
N ALA A 592 16.55 -6.64 8.81
CA ALA A 592 16.23 -6.31 10.20
C ALA A 592 16.76 -7.35 11.21
N THR A 593 16.94 -8.60 10.80
CA THR A 593 17.41 -9.72 11.64
C THR A 593 18.88 -10.06 11.43
N SER A 594 19.61 -9.29 10.63
CA SER A 594 21.01 -9.52 10.29
C SER A 594 21.98 -8.62 11.05
N LEU A 595 23.28 -8.95 10.98
CA LEU A 595 24.37 -8.06 11.41
C LEU A 595 24.46 -6.83 10.48
N PRO A 596 25.01 -5.70 10.96
CA PRO A 596 25.05 -4.45 10.18
C PRO A 596 25.60 -4.58 8.75
N GLN A 597 26.66 -5.38 8.55
CA GLN A 597 27.25 -5.59 7.22
C GLN A 597 26.28 -6.29 6.25
N THR A 598 25.57 -7.31 6.72
CA THR A 598 24.60 -8.07 5.92
C THR A 598 23.29 -7.29 5.76
N ARG A 599 22.88 -6.51 6.76
CA ARG A 599 21.77 -5.56 6.62
C ARG A 599 22.05 -4.54 5.53
N ALA A 600 23.25 -3.96 5.53
CA ALA A 600 23.67 -3.01 4.50
C ALA A 600 23.67 -3.61 3.09
N LEU A 601 24.01 -4.90 2.96
CA LEU A 601 23.91 -5.64 1.71
C LEU A 601 22.46 -5.63 1.18
N PHE A 602 21.48 -6.05 1.97
CA PHE A 602 20.07 -6.06 1.55
C PHE A 602 19.55 -4.65 1.21
N VAL A 603 19.74 -3.69 2.13
CA VAL A 603 19.23 -2.32 1.99
C VAL A 603 19.82 -1.64 0.75
N LYS A 604 21.14 -1.75 0.54
CA LYS A 604 21.80 -1.12 -0.60
C LYS A 604 21.50 -1.83 -1.92
N SER A 605 21.30 -3.15 -1.91
CA SER A 605 20.96 -3.89 -3.13
C SER A 605 19.56 -3.53 -3.65
N LEU A 606 18.56 -3.44 -2.74
CA LEU A 606 17.23 -2.98 -3.10
C LEU A 606 17.23 -1.52 -3.57
N ALA A 607 17.97 -0.63 -2.89
CA ALA A 607 18.09 0.76 -3.34
C ALA A 607 18.79 0.90 -4.70
N LYS A 608 19.81 0.05 -4.95
CA LYS A 608 20.47 -0.03 -6.26
C LYS A 608 19.48 -0.47 -7.34
N TRP A 609 18.69 -1.52 -7.06
CA TRP A 609 17.66 -1.99 -7.98
C TRP A 609 16.64 -0.89 -8.30
N ILE A 610 16.10 -0.17 -7.30
CA ILE A 610 15.18 0.95 -7.52
C ILE A 610 15.79 2.03 -8.45
N ASN A 611 17.09 2.28 -8.31
CA ASN A 611 17.78 3.32 -9.09
C ASN A 611 18.15 2.86 -10.52
N GLU A 612 18.29 1.56 -10.77
CA GLU A 612 18.75 0.99 -12.05
C GLU A 612 17.66 0.22 -12.81
N THR A 613 16.51 -0.02 -12.18
CA THR A 613 15.44 -0.86 -12.73
C THR A 613 15.01 -0.38 -14.12
N VAL A 614 14.85 -1.35 -15.02
CA VAL A 614 14.41 -1.12 -16.41
C VAL A 614 12.89 -1.05 -16.55
N THR A 615 12.16 -1.18 -15.44
CA THR A 615 10.70 -1.29 -15.47
C THR A 615 10.01 0.07 -15.40
N ASP A 616 8.86 0.19 -16.06
CA ASP A 616 8.05 1.41 -16.14
C ASP A 616 6.77 1.34 -15.29
N LYS A 617 6.72 0.40 -14.34
CA LYS A 617 5.56 0.11 -13.49
C LYS A 617 5.81 0.52 -12.04
N ALA A 618 4.77 0.44 -11.20
CA ALA A 618 4.89 0.71 -9.77
C ALA A 618 5.87 -0.25 -9.07
N LEU A 619 6.40 0.18 -7.92
CA LEU A 619 7.38 -0.58 -7.13
C LEU A 619 6.89 -2.02 -6.92
N THR A 620 7.71 -2.97 -7.35
CA THR A 620 7.46 -4.39 -7.16
C THR A 620 8.10 -4.90 -5.90
N ASP A 621 7.46 -5.89 -5.31
CA ASP A 621 8.04 -6.76 -4.32
C ASP A 621 8.75 -7.97 -4.93
N HIS A 622 8.56 -8.30 -6.22
CA HIS A 622 9.07 -9.54 -6.82
C HIS A 622 9.85 -9.29 -8.12
N TYR A 623 11.17 -9.49 -8.07
CA TYR A 623 12.09 -9.13 -9.15
C TYR A 623 13.29 -10.06 -9.25
N MET A 624 13.95 -10.08 -10.41
CA MET A 624 15.17 -10.85 -10.63
C MET A 624 16.36 -10.23 -9.88
N THR A 625 17.15 -11.04 -9.18
CA THR A 625 18.35 -10.55 -8.45
C THR A 625 19.59 -10.39 -9.34
N THR A 626 19.49 -10.78 -10.61
CA THR A 626 20.58 -10.80 -11.60
C THR A 626 20.15 -10.09 -12.89
N GLY A 627 21.09 -9.88 -13.81
CA GLY A 627 20.79 -9.31 -15.12
C GLY A 627 20.45 -7.83 -15.03
N ASP A 628 19.31 -7.43 -15.59
CA ASP A 628 18.77 -6.07 -15.54
C ASP A 628 17.74 -5.87 -14.41
N GLY A 629 17.57 -6.89 -13.55
CA GLY A 629 16.64 -6.84 -12.44
C GLY A 629 15.17 -6.80 -12.86
N ASN A 630 14.83 -7.23 -14.07
CA ASN A 630 13.45 -7.13 -14.57
C ASN A 630 12.46 -7.96 -13.72
N TYR A 631 11.17 -7.74 -13.97
CA TYR A 631 10.10 -8.58 -13.43
C TYR A 631 10.32 -10.05 -13.76
N THR A 632 9.78 -10.91 -12.89
CA THR A 632 9.62 -12.33 -13.19
C THR A 632 8.50 -12.54 -14.21
N ASP A 633 8.25 -13.80 -14.59
CA ASP A 633 7.11 -14.17 -15.44
C ASP A 633 5.75 -13.80 -14.82
N TYR A 634 5.71 -13.52 -13.51
CA TYR A 634 4.54 -13.12 -12.74
C TYR A 634 4.75 -11.71 -12.17
N PRO A 635 4.42 -10.65 -12.93
CA PRO A 635 4.73 -9.28 -12.54
C PRO A 635 3.83 -8.81 -11.38
N PHE A 636 4.38 -8.76 -10.17
CA PHE A 636 3.72 -8.19 -9.01
C PHE A 636 3.86 -6.68 -8.99
N ILE A 637 2.76 -5.96 -9.17
CA ILE A 637 2.77 -4.50 -9.32
C ILE A 637 1.95 -3.90 -8.20
N ALA A 638 2.49 -2.86 -7.54
CA ALA A 638 1.75 -2.07 -6.56
C ALA A 638 1.19 -2.85 -5.35
N ARG A 639 1.78 -3.99 -4.96
CA ARG A 639 1.33 -4.77 -3.80
C ARG A 639 1.57 -4.04 -2.48
N PRO A 640 0.65 -4.13 -1.49
CA PRO A 640 0.83 -3.49 -0.19
C PRO A 640 1.87 -4.17 0.71
N VAL A 641 2.35 -5.37 0.33
CA VAL A 641 3.38 -6.13 1.07
C VAL A 641 4.68 -5.36 1.29
N VAL A 642 4.96 -4.34 0.46
CA VAL A 642 6.07 -3.39 0.63
C VAL A 642 6.04 -2.62 1.96
N GLY A 643 4.97 -2.74 2.75
CA GLY A 643 4.97 -2.37 4.16
C GLY A 643 6.05 -3.08 4.98
N GLY A 644 6.53 -4.24 4.52
CA GLY A 644 7.67 -4.95 5.07
C GLY A 644 8.98 -4.15 5.03
N HIS A 645 9.09 -3.16 4.14
CA HIS A 645 10.26 -2.29 4.08
C HIS A 645 10.46 -1.47 5.35
N PHE A 646 9.43 -1.26 6.18
CA PHE A 646 9.53 -0.55 7.46
C PHE A 646 10.13 -1.38 8.61
N SER A 647 10.58 -2.61 8.34
CA SER A 647 11.08 -3.57 9.35
C SER A 647 12.14 -3.00 10.30
N LEU A 648 13.12 -2.23 9.81
CA LEU A 648 14.14 -1.61 10.66
C LEU A 648 13.55 -0.53 11.58
N LEU A 649 12.58 0.27 11.10
CA LEU A 649 11.94 1.29 11.92
C LEU A 649 11.06 0.67 13.01
N ALA A 650 10.27 -0.34 12.66
CA ALA A 650 9.48 -1.10 13.63
C ALA A 650 10.38 -1.72 14.71
N MET A 651 11.53 -2.30 14.34
CA MET A 651 12.55 -2.75 15.29
C MET A 651 13.01 -1.63 16.23
N GLY A 652 13.33 -0.47 15.67
CA GLY A 652 13.76 0.72 16.41
C GLY A 652 12.74 1.16 17.47
N MET A 653 11.44 1.12 17.15
CA MET A 653 10.35 1.48 18.07
C MET A 653 10.31 0.59 19.32
N PHE A 654 10.60 -0.71 19.16
CA PHE A 654 10.69 -1.66 20.29
C PHE A 654 12.10 -1.70 20.92
N GLY A 655 12.96 -0.71 20.59
CA GLY A 655 14.31 -0.60 21.12
C GLY A 655 15.27 -1.68 20.61
N ARG A 656 14.97 -2.32 19.48
CA ARG A 656 15.77 -3.37 18.85
C ARG A 656 16.63 -2.81 17.72
N HIS A 657 17.83 -3.37 17.55
CA HIS A 657 18.85 -2.90 16.61
C HIS A 657 19.61 -4.11 16.06
N GLY A 658 19.05 -4.76 15.05
CA GLY A 658 19.61 -5.99 14.47
C GLY A 658 19.85 -7.10 15.49
N VAL A 659 20.78 -8.00 15.17
CA VAL A 659 21.22 -9.07 16.10
C VAL A 659 21.93 -8.45 17.31
N PRO A 660 21.48 -8.69 18.56
CA PRO A 660 22.10 -8.11 19.74
C PRO A 660 23.56 -8.56 19.92
N SER A 661 24.47 -7.65 20.29
CA SER A 661 25.86 -8.01 20.64
C SER A 661 25.92 -8.99 21.82
N GLU A 662 26.99 -9.80 21.93
CA GLU A 662 27.14 -10.86 22.96
C GLU A 662 26.89 -10.37 24.40
N ARG A 663 27.16 -9.10 24.71
CA ARG A 663 26.94 -8.55 26.06
C ARG A 663 25.48 -8.36 26.45
N ASN A 664 24.56 -8.24 25.49
CA ASN A 664 23.16 -7.88 25.74
C ASN A 664 22.19 -9.04 25.48
N TYR A 665 22.63 -10.07 24.76
CA TYR A 665 21.91 -11.33 24.68
C TYR A 665 22.48 -12.22 25.78
N ARG A 666 21.85 -12.23 26.97
CA ARG A 666 22.19 -13.25 27.96
C ARG A 666 21.78 -14.59 27.37
N GLU A 667 22.75 -15.36 26.89
CA GLU A 667 22.54 -16.78 26.71
C GLU A 667 22.31 -17.40 28.08
N ARG A 668 21.12 -17.99 28.24
CA ARG A 668 20.59 -18.70 29.41
C ARG A 668 20.06 -17.82 30.54
#